data_AF-A0A6I6JFD3-F1
#
_entry.id   AF-A0A6I6JFD3-F1
#
_cell.length_a   1.000
_cell.length_b   1.000
_cell.length_c   1.000
_cell.angle_alpha   90.00
_cell.angle_beta   90.00
_cell.angle_gamma   90.00
#
_symmetry.space_group_name_H-M   'P 1'
#
loop_
_entity.id
_entity.type
_entity.pdbx_description
1 polymer ?
#
loop_
_entity_poly.entity_id
_entity_poly.type
_entity_poly.pdbx_seq_one_letter_code
_entity_poly.pdbx_strand_id
1 'polypeptide(L)'
;MALTPKETLPGNNSAVFPMKIAQSALIESTFSSTGAVTEDATIALGWKPTDSVTAPLCDETGHYLLTIRKQGDAITIWKQGAQIATLSYATVGGATYAQLLQNVLTAIAGSHYGYYSRVVVIEQALDYAVFLEQSELVTGLWTPKSLGALAPHTLLTFGDSANLGQDGSGNGNHWTITGTQTTDTPTNNHATLNPMVGYPSTHTGYNAPGFSGGNTTATASGGGTYNCCLSSMPLPDTGKWAWEWEIISFTDSVVLTLVQHLYGTWIDAFVGNWVWRVNNFTAVYTDFDGTTPVSNTSWGTATGDVVRVEVDMDTKTVEFFNNDESQGSFTWSMAHGPLFPAVCLESDSNPDNAVRFNSGATGFNHTPTVGFKALCAANLEVPVIRSESVADIVLREGTGASAAVSSLEFQPDFVLIKDRDTARSWGAFDSKRGTEKALFMDLTDIETIKTGSLTAFNTDGYSLGDQTLTNAAGCSFLDLCIAENTDQGFEIISYTGNSVVGRQVAHSLGRKPGLVIIKSTTNSQKWIAYHHGLGATQGLYVNETAAAQTATSFWNDTEPTTTTITLGDHYGVNYSGAGYIAYLFAESDIFKIFGFIGNSLADGPFINLGGRPKLVLLKNTEGSGGSWMLYNAATEPTNPVDTQLLPNGANVETDYAEDVMFTANGLKLANIKYDSNEDGSLVIGFAILESTNYNNAY
;
A
#
# COMPACT_ATOMS: atom_id res chain seq x y z
N MET A 1 -25.51 33.30 1.62
CA MET A 1 -24.82 33.32 2.93
C MET A 1 -23.50 32.63 2.71
N ALA A 2 -22.41 33.39 2.68
CA ALA A 2 -21.08 32.81 2.70
C ALA A 2 -20.79 32.34 4.13
N LEU A 3 -20.36 31.09 4.28
CA LEU A 3 -19.58 30.67 5.44
C LEU A 3 -18.13 30.63 4.95
N THR A 4 -17.34 31.53 5.52
CA THR A 4 -16.00 32.01 5.15
C THR A 4 -14.86 30.98 5.31
N PRO A 5 -13.61 31.29 4.87
CA PRO A 5 -12.52 30.34 4.64
C PRO A 5 -11.55 30.10 5.83
N LYS A 6 -10.68 29.11 5.61
CA LYS A 6 -9.34 28.79 6.16
C LYS A 6 -9.15 28.02 7.48
N GLU A 7 -8.52 26.85 7.31
CA GLU A 7 -7.45 26.17 8.06
C GLU A 7 -6.91 26.82 9.35
N THR A 8 -6.63 25.98 10.36
CA THR A 8 -5.29 25.88 11.00
C THR A 8 -5.23 24.67 11.94
N LEU A 9 -4.16 23.87 11.85
CA LEU A 9 -3.67 23.06 12.99
C LEU A 9 -2.83 23.99 13.88
N PRO A 10 -2.95 23.95 15.21
CA PRO A 10 -2.50 22.81 16.00
C PRO A 10 -3.47 22.39 17.11
N GLY A 11 -3.76 21.08 17.18
CA GLY A 11 -4.45 20.48 18.33
C GLY A 11 -5.98 20.40 18.22
N ASN A 12 -6.46 19.74 17.15
CA ASN A 12 -7.80 19.13 17.00
C ASN A 12 -8.80 19.86 16.06
N ASN A 13 -9.35 19.09 15.10
CA ASN A 13 -10.47 19.33 14.16
C ASN A 13 -10.36 20.41 13.06
N SER A 14 -9.65 20.12 11.96
CA SER A 14 -9.86 20.73 10.63
C SER A 14 -10.24 19.65 9.61
N ALA A 15 -11.30 19.86 8.81
CA ALA A 15 -11.78 18.87 7.83
C ALA A 15 -10.95 18.93 6.52
N VAL A 16 -10.40 17.80 6.11
CA VAL A 16 -9.54 17.67 4.92
C VAL A 16 -10.32 17.69 3.60
N PHE A 17 -11.61 17.37 3.66
CA PHE A 17 -12.47 17.40 2.49
C PHE A 17 -13.28 18.70 2.47
N PRO A 18 -13.22 19.49 1.38
CA PRO A 18 -14.08 20.68 1.21
C PRO A 18 -15.58 20.31 1.20
N MET A 19 -15.89 19.04 0.95
CA MET A 19 -17.24 18.49 1.00
C MET A 19 -17.22 17.04 1.49
N LYS A 20 -17.89 16.76 2.62
CA LYS A 20 -18.09 15.40 3.13
C LYS A 20 -19.15 14.65 2.32
N ILE A 21 -18.85 13.44 1.87
CA ILE A 21 -19.82 12.53 1.29
C ILE A 21 -20.27 11.58 2.41
N ALA A 22 -21.50 11.72 2.86
CA ALA A 22 -21.95 11.02 4.07
C ALA A 22 -22.35 9.56 3.83
N GLN A 23 -22.83 9.24 2.63
CA GLN A 23 -23.42 7.95 2.29
C GLN A 23 -22.99 7.50 0.90
N SER A 24 -22.95 6.19 0.70
CA SER A 24 -22.83 5.51 -0.58
C SER A 24 -23.91 4.42 -0.68
N ALA A 25 -24.02 3.84 -1.87
CA ALA A 25 -24.81 2.65 -2.11
C ALA A 25 -23.88 1.51 -2.53
N LEU A 26 -23.92 0.40 -1.82
CA LEU A 26 -23.40 -0.86 -2.31
C LEU A 26 -24.36 -1.41 -3.36
N ILE A 27 -23.88 -1.59 -4.59
CA ILE A 27 -24.66 -2.07 -5.73
C ILE A 27 -23.95 -3.28 -6.33
N GLU A 28 -24.56 -4.45 -6.20
CA GLU A 28 -24.09 -5.74 -6.75
C GLU A 28 -25.11 -6.34 -7.74
N SER A 29 -25.90 -5.46 -8.36
CA SER A 29 -26.91 -5.83 -9.35
C SER A 29 -27.05 -4.74 -10.39
N THR A 30 -27.80 -5.02 -11.47
CA THR A 30 -28.05 -4.01 -12.50
C THR A 30 -28.94 -2.90 -11.98
N PHE A 31 -28.66 -1.68 -12.43
CA PHE A 31 -29.48 -0.50 -12.14
C PHE A 31 -29.95 0.16 -13.43
N SER A 32 -31.03 0.93 -13.35
CA SER A 32 -31.62 1.57 -14.52
C SER A 32 -31.97 3.02 -14.27
N SER A 33 -32.05 3.78 -15.36
CA SER A 33 -32.45 5.18 -15.37
C SER A 33 -33.39 5.42 -16.54
N THR A 34 -34.05 6.57 -16.55
CA THR A 34 -34.80 7.07 -17.71
C THR A 34 -34.04 8.22 -18.36
N GLY A 35 -34.40 8.56 -19.60
CA GLY A 35 -33.70 9.59 -20.39
C GLY A 35 -32.59 9.01 -21.25
N ALA A 36 -32.45 9.56 -22.46
CA ALA A 36 -31.43 9.15 -23.42
C ALA A 36 -30.11 9.88 -23.12
N VAL A 37 -28.98 9.21 -23.38
CA VAL A 37 -27.66 9.84 -23.32
C VAL A 37 -27.55 10.89 -24.44
N THR A 38 -27.20 12.12 -24.09
CA THR A 38 -26.99 13.21 -25.06
C THR A 38 -25.70 13.03 -25.89
N GLU A 39 -25.55 13.85 -26.93
CA GLU A 39 -24.33 13.87 -27.75
C GLU A 39 -23.09 14.16 -26.90
N ASP A 40 -23.19 15.15 -26.02
CA ASP A 40 -22.15 15.52 -25.06
C ASP A 40 -22.68 15.37 -23.64
N ALA A 41 -21.94 14.66 -22.79
CA ALA A 41 -22.32 14.41 -21.40
C ALA A 41 -21.11 14.08 -20.54
N THR A 42 -21.25 14.27 -19.22
CA THR A 42 -20.23 13.88 -18.24
C THR A 42 -20.88 13.20 -17.04
N ILE A 43 -20.32 12.06 -16.64
CA ILE A 43 -20.67 11.37 -15.40
C ILE A 43 -19.47 11.49 -14.44
N ALA A 44 -19.67 12.10 -13.28
CA ALA A 44 -18.67 12.13 -12.21
C ALA A 44 -19.18 11.32 -11.01
N LEU A 45 -18.32 10.50 -10.41
CA LEU A 45 -18.69 9.61 -9.31
C LEU A 45 -17.49 9.25 -8.43
N GLY A 46 -17.76 8.92 -7.17
CA GLY A 46 -16.84 8.12 -6.37
C GLY A 46 -17.23 6.64 -6.44
N TRP A 47 -16.30 5.74 -6.72
CA TRP A 47 -16.61 4.31 -6.93
C TRP A 47 -15.50 3.41 -6.38
N LYS A 48 -15.86 2.43 -5.54
CA LYS A 48 -14.96 1.38 -5.03
C LYS A 48 -15.42 0.03 -5.60
N PRO A 49 -14.66 -0.61 -6.50
CA PRO A 49 -15.05 -1.88 -7.10
C PRO A 49 -14.99 -3.01 -6.09
N THR A 50 -15.75 -4.08 -6.33
CA THR A 50 -15.74 -5.28 -5.47
C THR A 50 -15.12 -6.50 -6.13
N ASP A 51 -15.05 -6.53 -7.47
CA ASP A 51 -14.56 -7.65 -8.26
C ASP A 51 -13.71 -7.16 -9.46
N SER A 52 -12.68 -6.34 -9.20
CA SER A 52 -11.86 -5.81 -10.31
C SER A 52 -10.71 -6.76 -10.67
N VAL A 53 -10.67 -7.17 -11.94
CA VAL A 53 -9.65 -8.08 -12.49
C VAL A 53 -8.89 -7.49 -13.68
N THR A 54 -9.02 -6.17 -13.95
CA THR A 54 -8.40 -5.53 -15.14
C THR A 54 -7.61 -4.23 -14.85
N ALA A 55 -6.59 -4.00 -15.68
CA ALA A 55 -5.42 -3.13 -15.46
C ALA A 55 -5.56 -1.61 -15.74
N PRO A 56 -6.70 -0.96 -15.44
CA PRO A 56 -6.55 0.44 -14.98
C PRO A 56 -7.13 0.72 -13.59
N LEU A 57 -7.92 -0.17 -13.01
CA LEU A 57 -8.63 0.05 -11.73
C LEU A 57 -8.64 -1.22 -10.86
N CYS A 58 -7.47 -1.73 -10.44
CA CYS A 58 -7.34 -3.02 -9.72
C CYS A 58 -7.26 -2.91 -8.18
N ASP A 59 -7.77 -1.85 -7.58
CA ASP A 59 -7.80 -1.68 -6.12
C ASP A 59 -9.24 -1.72 -5.61
N GLU A 60 -9.61 -2.86 -5.03
CA GLU A 60 -10.90 -3.13 -4.39
C GLU A 60 -10.96 -2.66 -2.93
N THR A 61 -9.85 -2.15 -2.39
CA THR A 61 -9.77 -1.76 -0.98
C THR A 61 -10.26 -0.33 -0.74
N GLY A 62 -10.26 0.54 -1.76
CA GLY A 62 -10.64 1.95 -1.61
C GLY A 62 -11.41 2.59 -2.78
N HIS A 63 -11.88 3.83 -2.57
CA HIS A 63 -12.69 4.56 -3.54
C HIS A 63 -11.88 5.34 -4.59
N TYR A 64 -12.28 5.24 -5.85
CA TYR A 64 -11.81 6.09 -6.93
C TYR A 64 -12.71 7.29 -7.15
N LEU A 65 -12.12 8.45 -7.45
CA LEU A 65 -12.86 9.60 -7.98
C LEU A 65 -12.74 9.58 -9.51
N LEU A 66 -13.84 9.21 -10.17
CA LEU A 66 -13.89 9.03 -11.62
C LEU A 66 -14.64 10.17 -12.29
N THR A 67 -14.17 10.55 -13.48
CA THR A 67 -14.89 11.41 -14.42
C THR A 67 -14.93 10.72 -15.78
N ILE A 68 -16.12 10.52 -16.31
CA ILE A 68 -16.39 9.89 -17.61
C ILE A 68 -17.01 10.96 -18.50
N ARG A 69 -16.24 11.49 -19.45
CA ARG A 69 -16.70 12.50 -20.40
C ARG A 69 -16.98 11.85 -21.74
N LYS A 70 -18.23 11.96 -22.20
CA LYS A 70 -18.63 11.67 -23.57
C LYS A 70 -18.65 12.96 -24.38
N GLN A 71 -17.95 12.97 -25.51
CA GLN A 71 -17.99 14.05 -26.50
C GLN A 71 -18.19 13.43 -27.90
N GLY A 72 -19.40 13.56 -28.44
CA GLY A 72 -19.80 12.79 -29.62
C GLY A 72 -19.66 11.27 -29.39
N ASP A 73 -18.79 10.62 -30.17
CA ASP A 73 -18.49 9.18 -30.02
C ASP A 73 -17.35 8.89 -29.04
N ALA A 74 -16.51 9.88 -28.69
CA ALA A 74 -15.37 9.65 -27.81
C ALA A 74 -15.81 9.64 -26.34
N ILE A 75 -15.34 8.64 -25.59
CA ILE A 75 -15.49 8.58 -24.12
C ILE A 75 -14.09 8.65 -23.50
N THR A 76 -13.81 9.71 -22.76
CA THR A 76 -12.56 9.89 -22.01
C THR A 76 -12.80 9.66 -20.52
N ILE A 77 -11.95 8.88 -19.88
CA ILE A 77 -12.11 8.50 -18.48
C ILE A 77 -10.89 8.95 -17.68
N TRP A 78 -11.12 9.70 -16.61
CA TRP A 78 -10.10 10.09 -15.65
C TRP A 78 -10.34 9.45 -14.29
N LYS A 79 -9.24 9.06 -13.65
CA LYS A 79 -9.14 8.78 -12.21
C LYS A 79 -8.33 9.90 -11.60
N GLN A 80 -8.96 10.73 -10.74
CA GLN A 80 -8.24 11.70 -9.89
C GLN A 80 -7.21 12.55 -10.69
N GLY A 81 -7.61 13.04 -11.87
CA GLY A 81 -6.75 13.87 -12.74
C GLY A 81 -5.88 13.12 -13.76
N ALA A 82 -5.63 11.82 -13.59
CA ALA A 82 -4.95 10.99 -14.59
C ALA A 82 -5.96 10.40 -15.58
N GLN A 83 -5.74 10.56 -16.88
CA GLN A 83 -6.55 9.89 -17.90
C GLN A 83 -6.16 8.41 -17.94
N ILE A 84 -7.12 7.51 -17.71
CA ILE A 84 -6.87 6.07 -17.62
C ILE A 84 -7.36 5.28 -18.83
N ALA A 85 -8.30 5.83 -19.61
CA ALA A 85 -8.83 5.16 -20.78
C ALA A 85 -9.49 6.13 -21.77
N THR A 86 -9.50 5.73 -23.04
CA THR A 86 -10.32 6.31 -24.10
C THR A 86 -11.10 5.19 -24.77
N LEU A 87 -12.43 5.28 -24.75
CA LEU A 87 -13.34 4.31 -25.37
C LEU A 87 -14.18 4.98 -26.46
N SER A 88 -14.87 4.17 -27.26
CA SER A 88 -15.87 4.63 -28.24
C SER A 88 -17.27 4.31 -27.76
N TYR A 89 -18.17 5.28 -27.83
CA TYR A 89 -19.59 5.13 -27.51
C TYR A 89 -20.28 4.12 -28.45
N ALA A 90 -19.82 3.97 -29.69
CA ALA A 90 -20.27 2.90 -30.57
C ALA A 90 -19.99 1.49 -30.01
N THR A 91 -18.99 1.34 -29.14
CA THR A 91 -18.61 0.06 -28.52
C THR A 91 -19.23 -0.14 -27.13
N VAL A 92 -19.22 0.90 -26.28
CA VAL A 92 -19.64 0.80 -24.86
C VAL A 92 -20.86 1.67 -24.52
N GLY A 93 -21.56 2.18 -25.52
CA GLY A 93 -22.71 3.06 -25.35
C GLY A 93 -23.90 2.40 -24.64
N GLY A 94 -24.90 3.18 -24.28
CA GLY A 94 -26.09 2.68 -23.58
C GLY A 94 -27.30 3.55 -23.85
N ALA A 95 -28.50 2.96 -23.86
CA ALA A 95 -29.73 3.72 -24.14
C ALA A 95 -30.02 4.80 -23.08
N THR A 96 -29.45 4.66 -21.88
CA THR A 96 -29.65 5.56 -20.73
C THR A 96 -28.32 5.79 -20.00
N TYR A 97 -28.25 6.83 -19.16
CA TYR A 97 -27.02 7.14 -18.41
C TYR A 97 -26.60 6.01 -17.45
N ALA A 98 -27.55 5.32 -16.81
CA ALA A 98 -27.26 4.14 -16.00
C ALA A 98 -26.62 3.01 -16.83
N GLN A 99 -27.13 2.76 -18.05
CA GLN A 99 -26.59 1.72 -18.94
C GLN A 99 -25.18 2.11 -19.42
N LEU A 100 -24.97 3.37 -19.79
CA LEU A 100 -23.66 3.87 -20.19
C LEU A 100 -22.64 3.69 -19.05
N LEU A 101 -23.01 4.05 -17.81
CA LEU A 101 -22.13 3.89 -16.66
C LEU A 101 -21.75 2.43 -16.44
N GLN A 102 -22.71 1.51 -16.45
CA GLN A 102 -22.44 0.06 -16.29
C GLN A 102 -21.49 -0.46 -17.37
N ASN A 103 -21.73 -0.10 -18.63
CA ASN A 103 -20.91 -0.57 -19.75
C ASN A 103 -19.48 -0.02 -19.71
N VAL A 104 -19.32 1.27 -19.36
CA VAL A 104 -18.00 1.88 -19.21
C VAL A 104 -17.23 1.24 -18.06
N LEU A 105 -17.84 1.10 -16.87
CA LEU A 105 -17.18 0.48 -15.72
C LEU A 105 -16.80 -0.97 -16.00
N THR A 106 -17.71 -1.75 -16.61
CA THR A 106 -17.42 -3.14 -17.02
C THR A 106 -16.26 -3.20 -18.02
N ALA A 107 -16.16 -2.24 -18.94
CA ALA A 107 -15.08 -2.21 -19.92
C ALA A 107 -13.69 -1.90 -19.32
N ILE A 108 -13.64 -1.11 -18.24
CA ILE A 108 -12.38 -0.71 -17.60
C ILE A 108 -12.02 -1.51 -16.34
N ALA A 109 -12.96 -2.24 -15.76
CA ALA A 109 -12.77 -2.97 -14.50
C ALA A 109 -13.28 -4.43 -14.54
N GLY A 110 -13.86 -4.89 -15.65
CA GLY A 110 -14.45 -6.23 -15.77
C GLY A 110 -15.83 -6.37 -15.10
N SER A 111 -16.17 -5.47 -14.18
CA SER A 111 -17.46 -5.42 -13.48
C SER A 111 -17.89 -3.97 -13.22
N HIS A 112 -19.18 -3.77 -12.95
CA HIS A 112 -19.73 -2.52 -12.43
C HIS A 112 -20.18 -2.65 -10.98
N TYR A 113 -19.95 -3.78 -10.32
CA TYR A 113 -20.32 -3.96 -8.93
C TYR A 113 -19.39 -3.16 -8.03
N GLY A 114 -19.95 -2.56 -6.98
CA GLY A 114 -19.17 -1.75 -6.06
C GLY A 114 -19.96 -0.79 -5.20
N TYR A 115 -19.23 -0.01 -4.43
CA TYR A 115 -19.76 1.09 -3.64
C TYR A 115 -19.78 2.37 -4.47
N TYR A 116 -20.97 2.88 -4.74
CA TYR A 116 -21.20 4.11 -5.47
C TYR A 116 -21.45 5.25 -4.49
N SER A 117 -20.65 6.29 -4.59
CA SER A 117 -20.79 7.51 -3.80
C SER A 117 -20.95 8.68 -4.74
N ARG A 118 -22.00 9.48 -4.50
CA ARG A 118 -22.34 10.69 -5.27
C ARG A 118 -22.21 10.54 -6.79
N VAL A 119 -23.26 10.13 -7.49
CA VAL A 119 -23.26 10.11 -8.98
C VAL A 119 -23.84 11.41 -9.51
N VAL A 120 -23.09 12.10 -10.36
CA VAL A 120 -23.48 13.37 -11.00
C VAL A 120 -23.50 13.18 -12.51
N VAL A 121 -24.62 13.49 -13.15
CA VAL A 121 -24.75 13.52 -14.61
C VAL A 121 -24.95 14.96 -15.07
N ILE A 122 -24.08 15.46 -15.95
CA ILE A 122 -24.21 16.75 -16.62
C ILE A 122 -24.31 16.53 -18.13
N GLU A 123 -25.26 17.17 -18.82
CA GLU A 123 -25.43 17.07 -20.29
C GLU A 123 -24.52 18.05 -21.04
N GLN A 124 -23.23 18.04 -20.67
CA GLN A 124 -22.16 18.80 -21.30
C GLN A 124 -20.87 17.98 -21.20
N ALA A 125 -19.99 18.10 -22.19
CA ALA A 125 -18.66 17.52 -22.14
C ALA A 125 -17.75 18.41 -21.28
N LEU A 126 -17.52 18.00 -20.03
CA LEU A 126 -16.75 18.71 -19.01
C LEU A 126 -15.57 17.84 -18.55
N ASP A 127 -14.46 18.50 -18.21
CA ASP A 127 -13.28 17.82 -17.69
C ASP A 127 -13.34 17.58 -16.18
N TYR A 128 -12.52 16.65 -15.70
CA TYR A 128 -12.44 16.26 -14.29
C TYR A 128 -12.24 17.45 -13.34
N ALA A 129 -11.53 18.51 -13.77
CA ALA A 129 -11.22 19.69 -12.95
C ALA A 129 -12.46 20.51 -12.54
N VAL A 130 -13.59 20.27 -13.20
CA VAL A 130 -14.89 20.84 -12.80
C VAL A 130 -15.43 20.16 -11.53
N PHE A 131 -15.16 18.87 -11.36
CA PHE A 131 -15.70 18.04 -10.28
C PHE A 131 -14.69 17.76 -9.18
N LEU A 132 -13.39 17.85 -9.48
CA LEU A 132 -12.30 17.43 -8.61
C LEU A 132 -11.22 18.53 -8.54
N GLU A 133 -10.59 18.65 -7.38
CA GLU A 133 -9.40 19.49 -7.17
C GLU A 133 -8.40 18.80 -6.26
N GLN A 134 -7.13 19.16 -6.36
CA GLN A 134 -6.16 18.74 -5.35
C GLN A 134 -6.40 19.50 -4.05
N SER A 135 -6.21 18.82 -2.93
CA SER A 135 -6.29 19.43 -1.61
C SER A 135 -5.21 20.50 -1.45
N GLU A 136 -5.61 21.69 -1.00
CA GLU A 136 -4.67 22.79 -0.68
C GLU A 136 -3.79 22.44 0.55
N LEU A 137 -4.24 21.49 1.37
CA LEU A 137 -3.57 21.05 2.59
C LEU A 137 -2.64 19.85 2.38
N VAL A 138 -2.92 19.01 1.37
CA VAL A 138 -2.26 17.71 1.17
C VAL A 138 -2.00 17.49 -0.31
N THR A 139 -0.75 17.70 -0.72
CA THR A 139 -0.27 17.41 -2.08
C THR A 139 -0.60 15.97 -2.48
N GLY A 140 -1.13 15.77 -3.68
CA GLY A 140 -1.51 14.45 -4.21
C GLY A 140 -2.89 13.92 -3.77
N LEU A 141 -3.50 14.46 -2.71
CA LEU A 141 -4.89 14.13 -2.37
C LEU A 141 -5.84 14.87 -3.30
N TRP A 142 -6.71 14.13 -3.98
CA TRP A 142 -7.81 14.71 -4.76
C TRP A 142 -9.09 14.79 -3.92
N THR A 143 -9.86 15.85 -4.06
CA THR A 143 -11.10 16.02 -3.31
C THR A 143 -12.25 16.41 -4.24
N PRO A 144 -13.49 15.98 -3.94
CA PRO A 144 -14.66 16.41 -4.69
C PRO A 144 -14.99 17.89 -4.45
N LYS A 145 -15.25 18.62 -5.53
CA LYS A 145 -15.71 20.03 -5.48
C LYS A 145 -17.20 20.12 -5.23
N SER A 146 -17.62 21.27 -4.69
CA SER A 146 -19.01 21.68 -4.74
C SER A 146 -19.45 21.86 -6.20
N LEU A 147 -20.68 21.43 -6.52
CA LEU A 147 -21.24 21.61 -7.87
C LEU A 147 -21.52 23.09 -8.19
N GLY A 148 -21.56 23.97 -7.19
CA GLY A 148 -21.76 25.40 -7.39
C GLY A 148 -23.02 25.70 -8.19
N ALA A 149 -22.87 26.35 -9.35
CA ALA A 149 -23.95 26.73 -10.25
C ALA A 149 -24.20 25.71 -11.39
N LEU A 150 -23.53 24.55 -11.38
CA LEU A 150 -23.82 23.49 -12.34
C LEU A 150 -25.26 23.01 -12.13
N ALA A 151 -25.95 22.69 -13.22
CA ALA A 151 -27.29 22.14 -13.23
C ALA A 151 -27.24 20.66 -13.62
N PRO A 152 -27.23 19.72 -12.65
CA PRO A 152 -27.17 18.31 -12.96
C PRO A 152 -28.46 17.83 -13.61
N HIS A 153 -28.35 16.96 -14.61
CA HIS A 153 -29.47 16.15 -15.08
C HIS A 153 -29.91 15.18 -13.98
N THR A 154 -28.95 14.51 -13.35
CA THR A 154 -29.19 13.60 -12.23
C THR A 154 -28.13 13.84 -11.15
N LEU A 155 -28.55 13.83 -9.88
CA LEU A 155 -27.67 13.83 -8.72
C LEU A 155 -28.11 12.74 -7.74
N LEU A 156 -27.36 11.64 -7.64
CA LEU A 156 -27.63 10.60 -6.65
C LEU A 156 -26.71 10.79 -5.46
N THR A 157 -27.24 11.11 -4.29
CA THR A 157 -26.45 11.26 -3.06
C THR A 157 -26.55 10.05 -2.15
N PHE A 158 -27.41 9.08 -2.49
CA PHE A 158 -27.67 7.88 -1.70
C PHE A 158 -28.07 8.17 -0.25
N GLY A 159 -28.72 9.31 0.01
CA GLY A 159 -29.09 9.74 1.36
C GLY A 159 -30.37 9.11 1.91
N ASP A 160 -31.23 8.59 1.04
CA ASP A 160 -32.47 7.91 1.40
C ASP A 160 -32.29 6.38 1.24
N SER A 161 -32.21 5.67 2.37
CA SER A 161 -32.05 4.21 2.38
C SER A 161 -33.26 3.46 1.83
N ALA A 162 -34.45 4.08 1.81
CA ALA A 162 -35.64 3.50 1.20
C ALA A 162 -35.70 3.74 -0.32
N ASN A 163 -34.91 4.68 -0.85
CA ASN A 163 -34.87 5.02 -2.26
C ASN A 163 -33.46 5.51 -2.69
N LEU A 164 -32.54 4.57 -2.85
CA LEU A 164 -31.14 4.85 -3.24
C LEU A 164 -31.02 5.61 -4.57
N GLY A 165 -31.98 5.44 -5.49
CA GLY A 165 -32.02 6.11 -6.78
C GLY A 165 -32.71 7.47 -6.77
N GLN A 166 -33.00 8.05 -5.60
CA GLN A 166 -33.59 9.38 -5.51
C GLN A 166 -32.70 10.44 -6.17
N ASP A 167 -33.24 11.12 -7.17
CA ASP A 167 -32.58 12.26 -7.82
C ASP A 167 -32.70 13.52 -6.96
N GLY A 168 -31.58 13.98 -6.45
CA GLY A 168 -31.41 15.22 -5.69
C GLY A 168 -31.20 16.46 -6.56
N SER A 169 -31.19 16.35 -7.90
CA SER A 169 -31.00 17.51 -8.79
C SER A 169 -32.23 18.43 -8.84
N GLY A 170 -33.41 17.90 -8.47
CA GLY A 170 -34.70 18.56 -8.60
C GLY A 170 -35.43 18.30 -9.92
N ASN A 171 -34.84 17.53 -10.84
CA ASN A 171 -35.42 17.24 -12.15
C ASN A 171 -36.29 15.96 -12.18
N GLY A 172 -36.28 15.16 -11.12
CA GLY A 172 -37.10 13.94 -11.02
C GLY A 172 -36.58 12.78 -11.88
N ASN A 173 -35.31 12.82 -12.28
CA ASN A 173 -34.65 11.79 -13.06
C ASN A 173 -34.18 10.63 -12.18
N HIS A 174 -35.13 10.03 -11.45
CA HIS A 174 -34.89 8.95 -10.50
C HIS A 174 -34.32 7.72 -11.20
N TRP A 175 -33.37 7.06 -10.53
CA TRP A 175 -32.86 5.76 -10.93
C TRP A 175 -33.59 4.67 -10.17
N THR A 176 -33.64 3.47 -10.74
CA THR A 176 -34.06 2.26 -10.02
C THR A 176 -32.81 1.51 -9.62
N ILE A 177 -32.55 1.45 -8.32
CA ILE A 177 -31.36 0.83 -7.74
C ILE A 177 -31.80 -0.19 -6.69
N THR A 178 -31.30 -1.42 -6.83
CA THR A 178 -31.35 -2.45 -5.80
C THR A 178 -29.98 -2.53 -5.15
N GLY A 179 -29.90 -2.20 -3.86
CA GLY A 179 -28.64 -2.16 -3.12
C GLY A 179 -28.85 -1.78 -1.66
N THR A 180 -27.75 -1.53 -0.95
CA THR A 180 -27.76 -1.20 0.48
C THR A 180 -27.04 0.12 0.71
N GLN A 181 -27.62 0.99 1.54
CA GLN A 181 -26.96 2.22 1.98
C GLN A 181 -25.81 1.90 2.95
N THR A 182 -24.69 2.60 2.82
CA THR A 182 -23.52 2.42 3.68
C THR A 182 -22.77 3.74 3.88
N THR A 183 -22.04 3.86 4.99
CA THR A 183 -21.15 5.00 5.28
C THR A 183 -19.72 4.79 4.77
N ASP A 184 -19.46 3.68 4.08
CA ASP A 184 -18.23 3.46 3.31
C ASP A 184 -18.19 4.42 2.11
N THR A 185 -17.36 5.45 2.20
CA THR A 185 -17.35 6.57 1.24
C THR A 185 -15.92 7.02 0.95
N PRO A 186 -15.69 7.79 -0.14
CA PRO A 186 -14.37 8.38 -0.38
C PRO A 186 -13.87 9.29 0.76
N THR A 187 -14.77 9.76 1.63
CA THR A 187 -14.42 10.61 2.78
C THR A 187 -14.36 9.85 4.12
N ASN A 188 -14.66 8.55 4.11
CA ASN A 188 -14.63 7.65 5.25
C ASN A 188 -14.66 6.20 4.76
N ASN A 189 -13.52 5.66 4.32
CA ASN A 189 -13.45 4.27 3.88
C ASN A 189 -13.57 3.35 5.10
N HIS A 190 -14.40 2.33 5.01
CA HIS A 190 -14.55 1.32 6.06
C HIS A 190 -13.71 0.10 5.73
N ALA A 191 -13.19 -0.57 6.76
CA ALA A 191 -12.55 -1.86 6.56
C ALA A 191 -13.57 -2.85 5.98
N THR A 192 -13.20 -3.46 4.86
CA THR A 192 -13.83 -4.63 4.23
C THR A 192 -12.89 -5.83 4.32
N LEU A 193 -13.33 -7.03 3.97
CA LEU A 193 -12.44 -8.15 3.68
C LEU A 193 -11.62 -7.82 2.41
N ASN A 194 -10.40 -8.34 2.34
CA ASN A 194 -9.46 -8.05 1.26
C ASN A 194 -9.33 -9.27 0.34
N PRO A 195 -10.00 -9.27 -0.84
CA PRO A 195 -9.91 -10.37 -1.81
C PRO A 195 -8.50 -10.60 -2.37
N MET A 196 -7.63 -9.58 -2.40
CA MET A 196 -6.20 -9.71 -2.75
C MET A 196 -5.37 -10.42 -1.68
N VAL A 197 -5.94 -10.68 -0.50
CA VAL A 197 -5.31 -11.42 0.60
C VAL A 197 -6.08 -12.73 0.82
N GLY A 198 -5.98 -13.62 -0.15
CA GLY A 198 -6.35 -15.03 -0.03
C GLY A 198 -5.15 -15.90 0.30
N TYR A 199 -5.33 -16.93 1.15
CA TYR A 199 -4.30 -17.95 1.28
C TYR A 199 -4.27 -18.82 0.01
N PRO A 200 -3.10 -19.13 -0.54
CA PRO A 200 -3.01 -19.75 -1.85
C PRO A 200 -3.58 -21.16 -1.98
N SER A 201 -4.24 -21.41 -3.12
CA SER A 201 -4.94 -22.64 -3.50
C SER A 201 -4.08 -23.90 -3.76
N THR A 202 -2.76 -23.82 -3.58
CA THR A 202 -1.82 -24.92 -3.91
C THR A 202 -1.23 -25.62 -2.69
N HIS A 203 -1.39 -25.08 -1.49
CA HIS A 203 -1.22 -25.90 -0.28
C HIS A 203 -2.44 -26.81 -0.15
N THR A 204 -2.22 -28.12 -0.09
CA THR A 204 -3.27 -29.11 0.18
C THR A 204 -4.00 -28.73 1.47
N GLY A 205 -5.14 -28.02 1.39
CA GLY A 205 -5.85 -27.56 2.58
C GLY A 205 -6.54 -26.19 2.58
N TYR A 206 -6.30 -25.25 1.65
CA TYR A 206 -6.87 -23.89 1.75
C TYR A 206 -7.15 -23.20 0.39
N ASN A 207 -8.13 -22.29 0.33
CA ASN A 207 -8.51 -21.50 -0.85
C ASN A 207 -8.85 -20.04 -0.44
N ALA A 208 -8.99 -19.11 -1.40
CA ALA A 208 -9.59 -17.82 -1.10
C ALA A 208 -11.11 -17.98 -0.89
N PRO A 209 -11.73 -17.33 0.13
CA PRO A 209 -13.18 -17.33 0.25
C PRO A 209 -13.86 -16.77 -1.00
N GLY A 210 -15.08 -17.20 -1.28
CA GLY A 210 -15.97 -16.42 -2.12
C GLY A 210 -16.34 -15.12 -1.40
N PHE A 211 -16.29 -14.00 -2.11
CA PHE A 211 -16.63 -12.68 -1.57
C PHE A 211 -17.96 -12.18 -2.15
N SER A 212 -18.73 -11.47 -1.32
CA SER A 212 -19.97 -10.79 -1.71
C SER A 212 -20.31 -9.68 -0.70
N GLY A 213 -21.40 -8.95 -0.92
CA GLY A 213 -21.83 -7.90 0.00
C GLY A 213 -20.83 -6.75 0.05
N GLY A 214 -20.14 -6.47 -1.05
CA GLY A 214 -19.12 -5.46 -1.12
C GLY A 214 -17.83 -5.86 -0.41
N ASN A 215 -17.41 -7.12 -0.55
CA ASN A 215 -16.30 -7.70 0.19
C ASN A 215 -16.50 -7.67 1.71
N THR A 216 -17.75 -7.69 2.18
CA THR A 216 -18.05 -7.84 3.62
C THR A 216 -18.46 -9.26 3.98
N THR A 217 -18.89 -10.06 3.01
CA THR A 217 -19.31 -11.43 3.24
C THR A 217 -18.29 -12.39 2.67
N ALA A 218 -17.74 -13.26 3.52
CA ALA A 218 -16.91 -14.40 3.10
C ALA A 218 -17.74 -15.68 3.13
N THR A 219 -17.58 -16.50 2.10
CA THR A 219 -18.24 -17.80 1.95
C THR A 219 -17.23 -18.88 1.61
N ALA A 220 -17.43 -20.08 2.16
CA ALA A 220 -16.68 -21.27 1.80
C ALA A 220 -17.63 -22.42 1.47
N SER A 221 -17.42 -23.02 0.30
CA SER A 221 -18.21 -24.14 -0.22
C SER A 221 -17.29 -25.19 -0.85
N GLY A 222 -17.50 -26.47 -0.56
CA GLY A 222 -16.84 -27.58 -1.25
C GLY A 222 -15.38 -27.86 -0.86
N GLY A 223 -15.18 -29.04 -0.27
CA GLY A 223 -13.90 -29.77 -0.26
C GLY A 223 -12.94 -29.43 0.88
N GLY A 224 -13.15 -30.05 2.05
CA GLY A 224 -12.32 -30.13 3.27
C GLY A 224 -11.11 -29.20 3.42
N THR A 225 -11.25 -27.90 3.17
CA THR A 225 -10.15 -26.91 3.14
C THR A 225 -10.57 -25.62 3.82
N TYR A 226 -9.70 -24.87 4.51
CA TYR A 226 -10.13 -23.56 5.04
C TYR A 226 -9.90 -22.42 4.06
N ASN A 227 -10.78 -21.45 4.11
CA ASN A 227 -10.78 -20.31 3.24
C ASN A 227 -10.54 -19.07 4.08
N CYS A 228 -9.36 -18.47 3.96
CA CYS A 228 -8.90 -17.42 4.86
C CYS A 228 -8.75 -16.09 4.15
N CYS A 229 -9.10 -14.99 4.82
CA CYS A 229 -8.76 -13.64 4.39
C CYS A 229 -8.54 -12.70 5.58
N LEU A 230 -7.82 -11.61 5.31
CA LEU A 230 -7.65 -10.48 6.22
C LEU A 230 -8.60 -9.35 5.83
N SER A 231 -8.87 -8.44 6.76
CA SER A 231 -9.47 -7.16 6.41
C SER A 231 -8.48 -6.25 5.66
N SER A 232 -9.00 -5.27 4.94
CA SER A 232 -8.25 -4.26 4.18
C SER A 232 -7.49 -3.27 5.05
N MET A 233 -7.84 -3.14 6.34
CA MET A 233 -7.22 -2.21 7.27
C MET A 233 -6.68 -2.93 8.51
N PRO A 234 -5.41 -2.74 8.88
CA PRO A 234 -4.94 -3.15 10.20
C PRO A 234 -5.54 -2.25 11.29
N LEU A 235 -5.53 -2.75 12.52
CA LEU A 235 -5.70 -1.92 13.70
C LEU A 235 -4.49 -0.98 13.83
N PRO A 236 -4.72 0.30 14.15
CA PRO A 236 -3.66 1.17 14.64
C PRO A 236 -2.97 0.62 15.89
N ASP A 237 -1.70 1.01 16.09
CA ASP A 237 -0.90 0.54 17.23
C ASP A 237 -1.40 1.04 18.62
N THR A 238 -2.37 1.95 18.63
CA THR A 238 -2.99 2.53 19.85
C THR A 238 -4.50 2.65 19.70
N GLY A 239 -5.19 2.90 20.82
CA GLY A 239 -6.62 3.14 20.87
C GLY A 239 -7.49 1.89 20.95
N LYS A 240 -8.80 2.10 20.88
CA LYS A 240 -9.84 1.09 21.12
C LYS A 240 -10.71 0.89 19.88
N TRP A 241 -10.78 -0.34 19.37
CA TRP A 241 -11.36 -0.68 18.07
C TRP A 241 -12.39 -1.78 18.20
N ALA A 242 -13.50 -1.65 17.49
CA ALA A 242 -14.57 -2.64 17.46
C ALA A 242 -15.02 -2.98 16.05
N TRP A 243 -15.42 -4.24 15.86
CA TRP A 243 -16.08 -4.73 14.67
C TRP A 243 -17.02 -5.89 15.02
N GLU A 244 -17.85 -6.30 14.06
CA GLU A 244 -18.78 -7.42 14.21
C GLU A 244 -18.58 -8.46 13.11
N TRP A 245 -18.90 -9.71 13.47
CA TRP A 245 -19.08 -10.81 12.56
C TRP A 245 -20.47 -11.41 12.75
N GLU A 246 -21.31 -11.37 11.72
CA GLU A 246 -22.59 -12.09 11.72
C GLU A 246 -22.39 -13.48 11.12
N ILE A 247 -22.81 -14.51 11.86
CA ILE A 247 -22.77 -15.90 11.38
C ILE A 247 -24.00 -16.14 10.50
N ILE A 248 -23.83 -16.07 9.17
CA ILE A 248 -24.92 -16.27 8.21
C ILE A 248 -25.29 -17.75 8.09
N SER A 249 -24.29 -18.61 8.06
CA SER A 249 -24.45 -20.06 8.09
C SER A 249 -23.17 -20.70 8.56
N PHE A 250 -23.29 -21.79 9.31
CA PHE A 250 -22.15 -22.64 9.60
C PHE A 250 -22.58 -24.10 9.70
N THR A 251 -21.68 -24.98 9.30
CA THR A 251 -21.88 -26.41 9.15
C THR A 251 -20.71 -27.20 9.69
N ASP A 252 -19.55 -26.54 9.71
CA ASP A 252 -18.28 -27.01 10.23
C ASP A 252 -17.56 -25.81 10.87
N SER A 253 -16.25 -25.61 10.66
CA SER A 253 -15.53 -24.50 11.29
C SER A 253 -15.70 -23.14 10.64
N VAL A 254 -16.24 -22.19 11.40
CA VAL A 254 -16.00 -20.76 11.22
C VAL A 254 -14.96 -20.29 12.23
N VAL A 255 -13.96 -19.54 11.78
CA VAL A 255 -12.87 -19.03 12.62
C VAL A 255 -12.83 -17.53 12.47
N LEU A 256 -13.07 -16.80 13.55
CA LEU A 256 -12.98 -15.36 13.61
C LEU A 256 -11.73 -15.03 14.42
N THR A 257 -10.83 -14.20 13.90
CA THR A 257 -9.52 -14.03 14.52
C THR A 257 -8.95 -12.64 14.34
N LEU A 258 -7.96 -12.31 15.18
CA LEU A 258 -7.11 -11.14 15.09
C LEU A 258 -5.69 -11.62 14.85
N VAL A 259 -5.10 -11.22 13.72
CA VAL A 259 -3.84 -11.83 13.21
C VAL A 259 -2.85 -10.82 12.66
N GLN A 260 -1.55 -11.13 12.71
CA GLN A 260 -0.54 -10.32 12.01
C GLN A 260 -0.46 -10.68 10.54
N HIS A 261 -0.32 -11.98 10.28
CA HIS A 261 -0.14 -12.56 8.96
C HIS A 261 -0.77 -13.95 8.93
N LEU A 262 -1.19 -14.40 7.75
CA LEU A 262 -1.66 -15.76 7.55
C LEU A 262 -0.44 -16.67 7.27
N TYR A 263 -0.13 -17.59 8.19
CA TYR A 263 0.92 -18.60 8.04
C TYR A 263 0.37 -20.01 8.34
N GLY A 264 0.79 -21.02 7.56
CA GLY A 264 0.72 -22.44 7.92
C GLY A 264 -0.44 -23.28 7.35
N THR A 265 -0.44 -24.58 7.70
CA THR A 265 -1.32 -25.63 7.13
C THR A 265 -2.52 -26.00 7.99
N TRP A 266 -2.71 -25.36 9.16
CA TRP A 266 -3.79 -25.63 10.12
C TRP A 266 -4.21 -24.33 10.82
N ILE A 267 -5.44 -24.30 11.34
CA ILE A 267 -5.97 -23.26 12.23
C ILE A 267 -5.07 -23.00 13.47
N ASP A 268 -4.15 -23.92 13.79
CA ASP A 268 -3.20 -23.83 14.91
C ASP A 268 -1.78 -23.36 14.48
N ALA A 269 -1.55 -23.11 13.18
CA ALA A 269 -0.24 -22.72 12.63
C ALA A 269 -0.11 -21.21 12.34
N PHE A 270 -1.14 -20.47 12.74
CA PHE A 270 -1.21 -19.03 12.81
C PHE A 270 -0.16 -18.50 13.82
N VAL A 271 0.91 -17.83 13.37
CA VAL A 271 1.88 -17.10 14.23
C VAL A 271 1.29 -15.80 14.78
N GLY A 272 1.09 -15.70 16.10
CA GLY A 272 0.68 -14.45 16.76
C GLY A 272 -0.79 -14.07 16.80
N ASN A 273 -1.68 -15.04 17.04
CA ASN A 273 -3.10 -14.89 16.70
C ASN A 273 -4.04 -15.11 17.87
N TRP A 274 -5.11 -14.33 17.93
CA TRP A 274 -6.20 -14.51 18.90
C TRP A 274 -7.43 -15.02 18.18
N VAL A 275 -7.80 -16.27 18.46
CA VAL A 275 -8.81 -17.01 17.70
C VAL A 275 -10.11 -17.19 18.49
N TRP A 276 -11.22 -17.05 17.79
CA TRP A 276 -12.55 -17.46 18.24
C TRP A 276 -13.15 -18.41 17.20
N ARG A 277 -13.41 -19.68 17.57
CA ARG A 277 -13.78 -20.76 16.63
C ARG A 277 -15.18 -21.32 16.90
N VAL A 278 -15.98 -21.39 15.86
CA VAL A 278 -17.30 -22.03 15.80
C VAL A 278 -17.15 -23.37 15.07
N ASN A 279 -16.66 -24.40 15.76
CA ASN A 279 -16.86 -25.82 15.37
C ASN A 279 -16.88 -26.79 16.57
N ASN A 280 -16.64 -26.29 17.77
CA ASN A 280 -16.83 -27.05 19.01
C ASN A 280 -17.32 -26.13 20.14
N PHE A 281 -17.89 -24.98 19.75
CA PHE A 281 -18.37 -23.96 20.68
C PHE A 281 -17.28 -23.44 21.61
N THR A 282 -16.00 -23.49 21.22
CA THR A 282 -14.88 -23.15 22.11
C THR A 282 -14.14 -21.93 21.61
N ALA A 283 -14.12 -20.89 22.45
CA ALA A 283 -13.11 -19.85 22.35
C ALA A 283 -11.77 -20.48 22.72
N VAL A 284 -10.81 -20.47 21.80
CA VAL A 284 -9.46 -21.00 22.03
C VAL A 284 -8.49 -19.85 21.77
N TYR A 285 -7.92 -19.30 22.83
CA TYR A 285 -6.74 -18.45 22.70
C TYR A 285 -5.51 -19.34 22.54
N THR A 286 -4.64 -19.01 21.58
CA THR A 286 -3.30 -19.58 21.42
C THR A 286 -2.28 -18.44 21.48
N ASP A 287 -1.23 -18.56 22.29
CA ASP A 287 -0.14 -17.57 22.31
C ASP A 287 0.65 -17.58 20.99
N PHE A 288 1.45 -16.54 20.75
CA PHE A 288 2.25 -16.29 19.56
C PHE A 288 3.19 -17.45 19.17
N ASP A 289 3.61 -18.26 20.14
CA ASP A 289 4.50 -19.41 19.92
C ASP A 289 3.78 -20.75 19.74
N GLY A 290 2.44 -20.77 19.75
CA GLY A 290 1.63 -21.98 19.61
C GLY A 290 1.70 -22.92 20.82
N THR A 291 2.30 -22.53 21.95
CA THR A 291 2.63 -23.47 23.04
C THR A 291 1.62 -23.52 24.19
N THR A 292 0.66 -22.59 24.29
CA THR A 292 -0.33 -22.63 25.40
C THR A 292 -1.75 -22.22 24.99
N PRO A 293 -2.68 -23.19 24.85
CA PRO A 293 -4.11 -22.91 24.89
C PRO A 293 -4.51 -22.49 26.31
N VAL A 294 -5.07 -21.30 26.47
CA VAL A 294 -5.69 -20.87 27.75
C VAL A 294 -7.20 -20.74 27.60
N SER A 295 -7.87 -21.58 28.41
CA SER A 295 -9.30 -21.70 28.68
C SER A 295 -10.21 -22.22 27.56
N ASN A 296 -10.58 -23.49 27.71
CA ASN A 296 -11.63 -24.19 26.97
C ASN A 296 -12.96 -23.92 27.69
N THR A 297 -13.68 -22.87 27.29
CA THR A 297 -15.07 -22.67 27.75
C THR A 297 -16.00 -22.85 26.56
N SER A 298 -16.95 -23.78 26.72
CA SER A 298 -17.96 -24.05 25.70
C SER A 298 -19.05 -22.99 25.79
N TRP A 299 -19.28 -22.26 24.71
CA TRP A 299 -20.23 -21.16 24.60
C TRP A 299 -21.22 -21.43 23.47
N GLY A 300 -22.53 -21.37 23.75
CA GLY A 300 -23.54 -21.59 22.72
C GLY A 300 -23.47 -20.51 21.63
N THR A 301 -23.42 -20.93 20.37
CA THR A 301 -23.58 -20.06 19.20
C THR A 301 -24.57 -20.67 18.20
N ALA A 302 -25.23 -19.83 17.41
CA ALA A 302 -26.20 -20.24 16.41
C ALA A 302 -26.09 -19.40 15.14
N THR A 303 -26.63 -19.90 14.03
CA THR A 303 -26.84 -19.09 12.84
C THR A 303 -27.70 -17.88 13.18
N GLY A 304 -27.26 -16.70 12.74
CA GLY A 304 -27.85 -15.40 13.05
C GLY A 304 -27.22 -14.68 14.24
N ASP A 305 -26.33 -15.35 14.98
CA ASP A 305 -25.57 -14.70 16.05
C ASP A 305 -24.60 -13.66 15.50
N VAL A 306 -24.42 -12.58 16.24
CA VAL A 306 -23.46 -11.53 15.95
C VAL A 306 -22.38 -11.51 17.01
N VAL A 307 -21.15 -11.69 16.55
CA VAL A 307 -19.94 -11.72 17.36
C VAL A 307 -19.27 -10.38 17.27
N ARG A 308 -19.43 -9.54 18.31
CA ARG A 308 -18.71 -8.28 18.42
C ARG A 308 -17.32 -8.55 19.00
N VAL A 309 -16.29 -8.00 18.40
CA VAL A 309 -14.92 -8.06 18.89
C VAL A 309 -14.50 -6.66 19.29
N GLU A 310 -13.92 -6.53 20.48
CA GLU A 310 -13.42 -5.27 21.03
C GLU A 310 -11.94 -5.43 21.39
N VAL A 311 -11.09 -4.59 20.80
CA VAL A 311 -9.65 -4.61 21.03
C VAL A 311 -9.18 -3.26 21.55
N ASP A 312 -8.53 -3.27 22.71
CA ASP A 312 -7.84 -2.13 23.29
C ASP A 312 -6.33 -2.32 23.07
N MET A 313 -5.77 -1.57 22.12
CA MET A 313 -4.36 -1.62 21.76
C MET A 313 -3.47 -0.95 22.81
N ASP A 314 -4.03 -0.04 23.63
CA ASP A 314 -3.30 0.67 24.69
C ASP A 314 -3.04 -0.26 25.89
N THR A 315 -4.08 -1.01 26.30
CA THR A 315 -3.97 -2.00 27.39
C THR A 315 -3.64 -3.40 26.92
N LYS A 316 -3.56 -3.60 25.61
CA LYS A 316 -3.31 -4.88 24.96
C LYS A 316 -4.33 -5.94 25.36
N THR A 317 -5.62 -5.62 25.24
CA THR A 317 -6.72 -6.54 25.56
C THR A 317 -7.67 -6.76 24.39
N VAL A 318 -8.13 -8.00 24.19
CA VAL A 318 -9.17 -8.37 23.24
C VAL A 318 -10.31 -9.06 23.97
N GLU A 319 -11.55 -8.71 23.64
CA GLU A 319 -12.75 -9.32 24.19
C GLU A 319 -13.75 -9.64 23.08
N PHE A 320 -14.35 -10.83 23.16
CA PHE A 320 -15.37 -11.29 22.23
C PHE A 320 -16.72 -11.28 22.93
N PHE A 321 -17.77 -10.82 22.25
CA PHE A 321 -19.14 -10.82 22.72
C PHE A 321 -20.01 -11.59 21.73
N ASN A 322 -20.83 -12.53 22.20
CA ASN A 322 -21.89 -13.14 21.39
C ASN A 322 -23.23 -12.49 21.75
N ASN A 323 -23.88 -11.79 20.81
CA ASN A 323 -25.15 -11.09 21.03
C ASN A 323 -25.17 -10.23 22.31
N ASP A 324 -24.12 -9.43 22.55
CA ASP A 324 -23.82 -8.64 23.77
C ASP A 324 -23.32 -9.40 25.01
N GLU A 325 -23.32 -10.74 25.03
CA GLU A 325 -22.76 -11.51 26.14
C GLU A 325 -21.25 -11.65 26.00
N SER A 326 -20.48 -11.15 26.97
CA SER A 326 -19.01 -11.33 27.00
C SER A 326 -18.63 -12.80 27.10
N GLN A 327 -17.67 -13.22 26.27
CA GLN A 327 -17.07 -14.54 26.24
C GLN A 327 -15.70 -14.57 26.95
N GLY A 328 -15.33 -13.48 27.61
CA GLY A 328 -14.06 -13.29 28.29
C GLY A 328 -13.11 -12.35 27.55
N SER A 329 -12.30 -11.65 28.36
CA SER A 329 -11.26 -10.72 27.91
C SER A 329 -9.88 -11.35 28.09
N PHE A 330 -9.01 -11.15 27.10
CA PHE A 330 -7.68 -11.71 27.02
C PHE A 330 -6.65 -10.59 26.88
N THR A 331 -5.51 -10.70 27.54
CA THR A 331 -4.42 -9.72 27.49
C THR A 331 -3.20 -10.31 26.81
N TRP A 332 -2.49 -9.53 25.99
CA TRP A 332 -1.21 -9.91 25.42
C TRP A 332 -0.06 -9.03 25.91
N SER A 333 1.14 -9.61 26.01
CA SER A 333 2.34 -8.91 26.48
C SER A 333 3.48 -8.84 25.47
N MET A 334 3.43 -9.62 24.39
CA MET A 334 4.50 -9.68 23.40
C MET A 334 4.42 -8.52 22.39
N ALA A 335 5.56 -8.27 21.71
CA ALA A 335 5.61 -7.37 20.57
C ALA A 335 4.87 -8.01 19.37
N HIS A 336 4.22 -7.19 18.56
CA HIS A 336 3.48 -7.62 17.39
C HIS A 336 3.78 -6.69 16.21
N GLY A 337 3.70 -7.23 14.98
CA GLY A 337 3.46 -6.43 13.78
C GLY A 337 2.01 -5.91 13.72
N PRO A 338 1.60 -5.28 12.60
CA PRO A 338 0.23 -4.81 12.41
C PRO A 338 -0.78 -5.93 12.59
N LEU A 339 -1.89 -5.67 13.30
CA LEU A 339 -2.94 -6.67 13.55
C LEU A 339 -4.16 -6.45 12.66
N PHE A 340 -4.78 -7.51 12.18
CA PHE A 340 -5.92 -7.48 11.26
C PHE A 340 -7.07 -8.33 11.79
N PRO A 341 -8.32 -7.84 11.74
CA PRO A 341 -9.49 -8.69 11.72
C PRO A 341 -9.38 -9.66 10.55
N ALA A 342 -9.63 -10.93 10.83
CA ALA A 342 -9.47 -11.99 9.85
C ALA A 342 -10.48 -13.10 10.09
N VAL A 343 -10.73 -13.85 9.02
CA VAL A 343 -11.68 -14.95 9.04
C VAL A 343 -11.14 -16.13 8.26
N CYS A 344 -11.36 -17.33 8.78
CA CYS A 344 -11.12 -18.58 8.09
C CYS A 344 -12.35 -19.48 8.13
N LEU A 345 -12.74 -20.01 6.99
CA LEU A 345 -13.97 -20.80 6.82
C LEU A 345 -13.64 -22.17 6.25
N GLU A 346 -13.90 -23.23 6.99
CA GLU A 346 -13.74 -24.60 6.48
C GLU A 346 -14.79 -24.85 5.39
N SER A 347 -14.38 -25.26 4.20
CA SER A 347 -15.29 -25.77 3.18
C SER A 347 -15.45 -27.25 3.42
N ASP A 348 -16.68 -27.72 3.67
CA ASP A 348 -16.93 -29.14 3.90
C ASP A 348 -18.06 -29.65 3.02
N SER A 349 -18.41 -30.94 3.09
CA SER A 349 -19.37 -31.56 2.16
C SER A 349 -20.83 -31.19 2.48
N ASN A 350 -21.19 -29.92 2.22
CA ASN A 350 -22.53 -29.29 2.26
C ASN A 350 -23.19 -29.27 3.66
N PRO A 351 -23.72 -28.13 4.18
CA PRO A 351 -23.84 -26.77 3.59
C PRO A 351 -22.65 -25.80 3.71
N ASP A 352 -22.79 -24.61 3.12
CA ASP A 352 -21.78 -23.54 3.05
C ASP A 352 -21.58 -22.83 4.40
N ASN A 353 -20.32 -22.55 4.74
CA ASN A 353 -19.97 -21.64 5.82
C ASN A 353 -19.98 -20.21 5.28
N ALA A 354 -20.68 -19.30 5.95
CA ALA A 354 -20.77 -17.91 5.54
C ALA A 354 -20.80 -16.97 6.76
N VAL A 355 -20.05 -15.89 6.66
CA VAL A 355 -19.97 -14.85 7.69
C VAL A 355 -19.91 -13.47 7.07
N ARG A 356 -20.48 -12.49 7.76
CA ARG A 356 -20.44 -11.09 7.35
C ARG A 356 -19.67 -10.26 8.34
N PHE A 357 -18.64 -9.60 7.85
CA PHE A 357 -17.86 -8.59 8.53
C PHE A 357 -18.58 -7.25 8.51
N ASN A 358 -18.63 -6.58 9.66
CA ASN A 358 -19.12 -5.21 9.75
C ASN A 358 -18.15 -4.40 10.62
N SER A 359 -17.38 -3.53 9.99
CA SER A 359 -16.51 -2.56 10.67
C SER A 359 -17.25 -1.33 11.18
N GLY A 360 -18.58 -1.28 11.04
CA GLY A 360 -19.47 -0.18 11.41
C GLY A 360 -20.10 0.55 10.21
N ALA A 361 -19.85 0.09 8.98
CA ALA A 361 -20.26 0.78 7.75
C ALA A 361 -21.79 0.85 7.55
N THR A 362 -22.50 -0.15 8.08
CA THR A 362 -23.97 -0.22 8.07
C THR A 362 -24.57 0.04 9.46
N GLY A 363 -23.76 0.57 10.39
CA GLY A 363 -24.08 0.60 11.82
C GLY A 363 -23.88 -0.77 12.48
N PHE A 364 -23.53 -0.80 13.77
CA PHE A 364 -23.40 -2.04 14.53
C PHE A 364 -24.77 -2.57 14.95
N ASN A 365 -24.95 -3.89 14.89
CA ASN A 365 -26.13 -4.57 15.42
C ASN A 365 -26.18 -4.48 16.94
N HIS A 366 -25.00 -4.55 17.58
CA HIS A 366 -24.78 -4.48 19.01
C HIS A 366 -23.89 -3.28 19.35
N THR A 367 -24.36 -2.41 20.26
CA THR A 367 -23.66 -1.16 20.57
C THR A 367 -22.30 -1.46 21.23
N PRO A 368 -21.17 -1.05 20.64
CA PRO A 368 -19.86 -1.24 21.27
C PRO A 368 -19.76 -0.58 22.63
N THR A 369 -18.90 -1.13 23.49
CA THR A 369 -18.55 -0.53 24.77
C THR A 369 -18.07 0.92 24.58
N VAL A 370 -18.45 1.80 25.49
CA VAL A 370 -18.09 3.23 25.43
C VAL A 370 -16.58 3.41 25.25
N GLY A 371 -16.20 4.15 24.21
CA GLY A 371 -14.80 4.46 23.89
C GLY A 371 -14.22 3.62 22.74
N PHE A 372 -14.85 2.50 22.38
CA PHE A 372 -14.46 1.72 21.21
C PHE A 372 -15.00 2.35 19.93
N LYS A 373 -14.17 2.38 18.89
CA LYS A 373 -14.46 3.03 17.60
C LYS A 373 -14.60 2.00 16.49
N ALA A 374 -15.44 2.30 15.51
CA ALA A 374 -15.49 1.59 14.24
C ALA A 374 -14.13 1.62 13.52
N LEU A 375 -13.75 0.52 12.88
CA LEU A 375 -12.52 0.45 12.08
C LEU A 375 -12.75 1.09 10.69
N CYS A 376 -12.60 2.40 10.63
CA CYS A 376 -12.77 3.20 9.42
C CYS A 376 -11.88 4.43 9.43
N ALA A 377 -11.62 4.98 8.25
CA ALA A 377 -10.71 6.10 8.03
C ALA A 377 -11.03 7.33 8.89
N ALA A 378 -12.31 7.60 9.20
CA ALA A 378 -12.68 8.73 10.05
C ALA A 378 -12.27 8.57 11.52
N ASN A 379 -11.98 7.34 11.97
CA ASN A 379 -11.58 7.04 13.34
C ASN A 379 -10.08 6.82 13.51
N LEU A 380 -9.37 6.57 12.40
CA LEU A 380 -7.91 6.54 12.36
C LEU A 380 -7.37 7.92 12.72
N GLU A 381 -6.17 7.97 13.30
CA GLU A 381 -5.49 9.25 13.46
C GLU A 381 -5.36 9.90 12.09
N VAL A 382 -5.63 11.21 12.05
CA VAL A 382 -5.35 12.02 10.87
C VAL A 382 -3.88 11.77 10.53
N PRO A 383 -3.59 11.17 9.36
CA PRO A 383 -2.22 10.87 9.02
C PRO A 383 -1.45 12.18 9.03
N VAL A 384 -0.27 12.16 9.65
CA VAL A 384 0.59 13.33 9.69
C VAL A 384 0.88 13.71 8.26
N ILE A 385 0.27 14.79 7.73
CA ILE A 385 1.06 15.95 7.33
C ILE A 385 2.47 15.65 6.78
N ARG A 386 2.70 14.68 5.87
CA ARG A 386 4.00 14.42 5.21
C ARG A 386 4.35 15.63 4.35
N SER A 387 4.61 16.77 4.99
CA SER A 387 4.86 18.07 4.37
C SER A 387 6.32 18.24 3.97
N GLU A 388 7.16 17.24 4.25
CA GLU A 388 8.54 17.21 3.81
C GLU A 388 8.65 16.07 2.81
N SER A 389 8.49 16.40 1.53
CA SER A 389 9.02 15.56 0.45
C SER A 389 10.52 15.46 0.72
N VAL A 390 10.96 14.37 1.36
CA VAL A 390 12.39 14.08 1.56
C VAL A 390 12.87 13.06 0.55
N ALA A 391 11.99 12.55 -0.31
CA ALA A 391 12.31 11.56 -1.32
C ALA A 391 11.40 11.69 -2.54
N ASP A 392 12.00 11.79 -3.72
CA ASP A 392 11.27 11.82 -4.98
C ASP A 392 12.02 11.13 -6.13
N ILE A 393 11.26 10.81 -7.18
CA ILE A 393 11.77 10.20 -8.41
C ILE A 393 11.52 11.18 -9.55
N VAL A 394 12.60 11.61 -10.19
CA VAL A 394 12.52 12.47 -11.37
C VAL A 394 12.76 11.64 -12.62
N LEU A 395 11.82 11.70 -13.56
CA LEU A 395 12.01 11.24 -14.93
C LEU A 395 12.40 12.43 -15.81
N ARG A 396 13.48 12.28 -16.57
CA ARG A 396 13.98 13.35 -17.44
C ARG A 396 14.69 12.83 -18.68
N GLU A 397 14.74 13.66 -19.70
CA GLU A 397 15.57 13.45 -20.88
C GLU A 397 16.96 14.06 -20.68
N GLY A 398 17.99 13.33 -21.08
CA GLY A 398 19.34 13.83 -21.10
C GLY A 398 19.55 14.84 -22.24
N THR A 399 20.24 15.93 -21.93
CA THR A 399 20.45 17.08 -22.83
C THR A 399 21.83 17.11 -23.47
N GLY A 400 22.82 16.41 -22.90
CA GLY A 400 24.23 16.48 -23.32
C GLY A 400 24.88 17.85 -23.09
N ALA A 401 24.27 18.72 -22.28
CA ALA A 401 24.74 20.06 -21.95
C ALA A 401 24.35 20.42 -20.51
N SER A 402 24.85 21.54 -19.98
CA SER A 402 24.47 21.97 -18.64
C SER A 402 22.96 22.12 -18.49
N ALA A 403 22.41 21.51 -17.43
CA ALA A 403 20.98 21.50 -17.13
C ALA A 403 20.74 21.62 -15.62
N ALA A 404 19.58 22.12 -15.25
CA ALA A 404 19.11 22.11 -13.86
C ALA A 404 17.84 21.27 -13.78
N VAL A 405 17.80 20.39 -12.77
CA VAL A 405 16.60 19.67 -12.36
C VAL A 405 16.03 20.44 -11.16
N SER A 406 14.74 20.73 -11.19
CA SER A 406 14.03 21.57 -10.22
C SER A 406 12.67 20.97 -9.88
N SER A 407 11.89 21.61 -8.99
CA SER A 407 10.56 21.16 -8.54
C SER A 407 10.58 19.95 -7.60
N LEU A 408 11.70 19.72 -6.90
CA LEU A 408 11.73 18.73 -5.82
C LEU A 408 11.04 19.24 -4.55
N GLU A 409 11.00 20.56 -4.34
CA GLU A 409 10.59 21.23 -3.10
C GLU A 409 11.53 20.97 -1.91
N PHE A 410 12.68 20.32 -2.15
CA PHE A 410 13.75 20.10 -1.19
C PHE A 410 15.13 20.10 -1.86
N GLN A 411 16.17 20.29 -1.04
CA GLN A 411 17.54 20.02 -1.43
C GLN A 411 17.85 18.54 -1.26
N PRO A 412 18.22 17.79 -2.32
CA PRO A 412 18.66 16.43 -2.15
C PRO A 412 20.07 16.37 -1.57
N ASP A 413 20.30 15.41 -0.68
CA ASP A 413 21.62 15.05 -0.16
C ASP A 413 22.15 13.75 -0.75
N PHE A 414 21.28 12.94 -1.34
CA PHE A 414 21.61 11.75 -2.12
C PHE A 414 20.87 11.80 -3.46
N VAL A 415 21.59 11.59 -4.56
CA VAL A 415 21.00 11.47 -5.89
C VAL A 415 21.58 10.23 -6.57
N LEU A 416 20.71 9.28 -6.91
CA LEU A 416 21.04 8.05 -7.63
C LEU A 416 20.46 8.13 -9.04
N ILE A 417 21.34 8.16 -10.04
CA ILE A 417 20.98 8.41 -11.45
C ILE A 417 21.16 7.14 -12.28
N LYS A 418 20.14 6.80 -13.07
CA LYS A 418 20.19 5.69 -14.02
C LYS A 418 19.71 6.09 -15.41
N ASP A 419 20.53 5.77 -16.40
CA ASP A 419 20.13 5.74 -17.80
C ASP A 419 19.24 4.53 -18.08
N ARG A 420 18.06 4.75 -18.66
CA ARG A 420 17.07 3.71 -18.94
C ARG A 420 17.18 3.14 -20.35
N ASP A 421 17.87 3.82 -21.28
CA ASP A 421 17.92 3.46 -22.71
C ASP A 421 19.24 2.81 -23.12
N THR A 422 20.31 3.00 -22.35
CA THR A 422 21.63 2.42 -22.62
C THR A 422 22.16 1.68 -21.41
N ALA A 423 22.91 0.60 -21.66
CA ALA A 423 23.58 -0.17 -20.61
C ALA A 423 24.73 0.61 -19.94
N ARG A 424 24.39 1.58 -19.08
CA ARG A 424 25.29 2.39 -18.26
C ARG A 424 25.07 2.08 -16.78
N SER A 425 26.17 2.07 -16.02
CA SER A 425 26.18 1.92 -14.57
C SER A 425 25.38 3.02 -13.87
N TRP A 426 24.89 2.72 -12.68
CA TRP A 426 24.20 3.68 -11.82
C TRP A 426 25.19 4.66 -11.19
N GLY A 427 24.91 5.96 -11.25
CA GLY A 427 25.74 6.98 -10.59
C GLY A 427 25.15 7.40 -9.25
N ALA A 428 25.84 7.09 -8.14
CA ALA A 428 25.47 7.50 -6.79
C ALA A 428 26.28 8.73 -6.33
N PHE A 429 25.59 9.82 -6.03
CA PHE A 429 26.15 11.10 -5.59
C PHE A 429 25.58 11.49 -4.23
N ASP A 430 26.39 12.12 -3.37
CA ASP A 430 25.88 12.71 -2.13
C ASP A 430 26.61 14.00 -1.72
N SER A 431 25.93 14.78 -0.89
CA SER A 431 26.40 16.08 -0.42
C SER A 431 27.62 16.00 0.50
N LYS A 432 27.83 14.88 1.20
CA LYS A 432 29.00 14.68 2.09
C LYS A 432 30.29 14.51 1.30
N ARG A 433 30.25 13.74 0.21
CA ARG A 433 31.38 13.55 -0.71
C ARG A 433 31.59 14.78 -1.59
N GLY A 434 30.50 15.44 -2.00
CA GLY A 434 30.48 16.63 -2.83
C GLY A 434 30.14 16.33 -4.30
N THR A 435 30.22 17.37 -5.13
CA THR A 435 29.84 17.30 -6.54
C THR A 435 30.84 16.50 -7.38
N GLU A 436 30.37 16.00 -8.53
CA GLU A 436 31.12 15.22 -9.53
C GLU A 436 31.70 13.87 -9.06
N LYS A 437 31.55 13.51 -7.79
CA LYS A 437 32.11 12.29 -7.20
C LYS A 437 31.12 11.14 -7.28
N ALA A 438 31.28 10.32 -8.31
CA ALA A 438 30.44 9.16 -8.55
C ALA A 438 30.96 7.94 -7.78
N LEU A 439 30.03 7.19 -7.19
CA LEU A 439 30.17 5.76 -6.92
C LEU A 439 29.23 4.99 -7.84
N PHE A 440 29.53 3.72 -8.10
CA PHE A 440 28.76 2.88 -9.01
C PHE A 440 28.15 1.70 -8.25
N MET A 441 26.81 1.56 -8.31
CA MET A 441 26.08 0.55 -7.53
C MET A 441 26.36 -0.88 -8.00
N ASP A 442 26.78 -1.05 -9.25
CA ASP A 442 27.06 -2.33 -9.91
C ASP A 442 28.56 -2.69 -9.94
N LEU A 443 29.45 -1.82 -9.43
CA LEU A 443 30.90 -2.02 -9.48
C LEU A 443 31.56 -2.00 -8.08
N THR A 444 32.80 -2.48 -8.02
CA THR A 444 33.65 -2.42 -6.82
C THR A 444 34.54 -1.18 -6.79
N ASP A 445 34.51 -0.36 -7.83
CA ASP A 445 35.36 0.81 -8.02
C ASP A 445 35.33 1.77 -6.83
N ILE A 446 36.43 2.49 -6.66
CA ILE A 446 36.53 3.58 -5.68
C ILE A 446 35.74 4.81 -6.13
N GLU A 447 35.62 5.80 -5.26
CA GLU A 447 35.10 7.12 -5.64
C GLU A 447 35.84 7.64 -6.88
N THR A 448 35.09 8.04 -7.89
CA THR A 448 35.65 8.53 -9.16
C THR A 448 35.10 9.90 -9.47
N ILE A 449 35.98 10.84 -9.81
CA ILE A 449 35.57 12.15 -10.33
C ILE A 449 35.09 11.97 -11.77
N LYS A 450 33.80 12.22 -12.01
CA LYS A 450 33.16 12.29 -13.32
C LYS A 450 32.81 13.75 -13.60
N THR A 451 33.78 14.49 -14.13
CA THR A 451 33.60 15.90 -14.48
C THR A 451 32.36 16.09 -15.36
N GLY A 452 31.56 17.11 -15.04
CA GLY A 452 30.30 17.40 -15.72
C GLY A 452 29.14 16.46 -15.38
N SER A 453 29.24 15.62 -14.34
CA SER A 453 28.12 14.80 -13.85
C SER A 453 27.15 15.64 -13.01
N LEU A 454 27.02 15.39 -11.69
CA LEU A 454 26.25 16.24 -10.78
C LEU A 454 27.13 17.40 -10.30
N THR A 455 26.83 18.61 -10.78
CA THR A 455 27.68 19.80 -10.59
C THR A 455 27.26 20.69 -9.43
N ALA A 456 26.03 20.55 -8.93
CA ALA A 456 25.54 21.23 -7.72
C ALA A 456 24.37 20.48 -7.08
N PHE A 457 24.30 20.51 -5.75
CA PHE A 457 23.07 20.25 -4.98
C PHE A 457 22.41 21.60 -4.70
N ASN A 458 21.20 21.80 -5.21
CA ASN A 458 20.47 23.06 -5.13
C ASN A 458 19.34 22.96 -4.11
N THR A 459 18.80 24.10 -3.66
CA THR A 459 17.73 24.14 -2.66
C THR A 459 16.41 23.48 -3.09
N ASP A 460 16.22 23.29 -4.40
CA ASP A 460 15.02 22.73 -5.03
C ASP A 460 15.37 21.65 -6.08
N GLY A 461 16.54 21.00 -5.94
CA GLY A 461 17.00 20.04 -6.96
C GLY A 461 18.51 19.97 -7.09
N TYR A 462 19.01 19.84 -8.31
CA TYR A 462 20.43 19.68 -8.59
C TYR A 462 20.77 20.14 -10.00
N SER A 463 22.05 20.35 -10.26
CA SER A 463 22.56 20.72 -11.57
C SER A 463 23.42 19.62 -12.16
N LEU A 464 23.35 19.49 -13.48
CA LEU A 464 24.11 18.55 -14.28
C LEU A 464 25.00 19.30 -15.29
N GLY A 465 26.13 18.71 -15.65
CA GLY A 465 26.92 19.09 -16.81
C GLY A 465 26.60 18.21 -18.02
N ASP A 466 27.56 18.02 -18.92
CA ASP A 466 27.43 17.26 -20.18
C ASP A 466 27.84 15.78 -20.07
N GLN A 467 28.04 15.27 -18.85
CA GLN A 467 28.55 13.91 -18.68
C GLN A 467 27.53 12.85 -19.11
N THR A 468 27.95 11.99 -20.04
CA THR A 468 27.17 10.87 -20.59
C THR A 468 26.63 9.88 -19.55
N LEU A 469 27.32 9.68 -18.41
CA LEU A 469 26.83 8.83 -17.32
C LEU A 469 25.48 9.30 -16.78
N THR A 470 25.26 10.62 -16.71
CA THR A 470 24.13 11.23 -16.01
C THR A 470 23.24 12.06 -16.92
N ASN A 471 23.70 12.48 -18.10
CA ASN A 471 23.02 13.45 -18.94
C ASN A 471 23.32 13.27 -20.44
N ALA A 472 23.44 12.03 -20.93
CA ALA A 472 23.64 11.75 -22.34
C ALA A 472 22.47 12.28 -23.19
N ALA A 473 22.77 13.01 -24.28
CA ALA A 473 21.75 13.59 -25.14
C ALA A 473 20.83 12.52 -25.75
N GLY A 474 19.51 12.68 -25.57
CA GLY A 474 18.49 11.80 -26.14
C GLY A 474 18.34 10.43 -25.46
N CYS A 475 18.86 10.29 -24.23
CA CYS A 475 18.57 9.13 -23.36
C CYS A 475 17.63 9.55 -22.24
N SER A 476 16.73 8.65 -21.87
CA SER A 476 15.81 8.76 -20.73
C SER A 476 16.54 8.40 -19.44
N PHE A 477 16.33 9.19 -18.38
CA PHE A 477 16.91 8.97 -17.06
C PHE A 477 15.83 8.86 -15.98
N LEU A 478 16.15 8.05 -14.97
CA LEU A 478 15.49 8.04 -13.66
C LEU A 478 16.49 8.49 -12.60
N ASP A 479 16.07 9.47 -11.80
CA ASP A 479 16.87 10.01 -10.72
C ASP A 479 16.11 9.87 -9.40
N LEU A 480 16.61 9.02 -8.50
CA LEU A 480 16.11 8.93 -7.13
C LEU A 480 16.83 9.97 -6.27
N CYS A 481 16.06 10.92 -5.74
CA CYS A 481 16.54 12.04 -4.96
C CYS A 481 16.08 11.91 -3.52
N ILE A 482 16.98 12.01 -2.54
CA ILE A 482 16.65 11.89 -1.11
C ILE A 482 17.36 13.00 -0.31
N ALA A 483 16.62 13.73 0.52
CA ALA A 483 17.15 14.68 1.50
C ALA A 483 17.57 13.96 2.78
N GLU A 484 18.72 14.34 3.34
CA GLU A 484 19.15 13.85 4.65
C GLU A 484 18.22 14.44 5.72
N ASN A 485 17.46 13.58 6.38
CA ASN A 485 16.51 13.98 7.41
C ASN A 485 16.36 12.85 8.42
N THR A 486 16.98 13.03 9.59
CA THR A 486 17.01 12.01 10.65
C THR A 486 15.64 11.76 11.26
N ASP A 487 14.76 12.77 11.27
CA ASP A 487 13.39 12.64 11.77
C ASP A 487 12.55 11.76 10.83
N GLN A 488 12.79 11.88 9.52
CA GLN A 488 12.22 11.01 8.49
C GLN A 488 13.00 9.70 8.30
N GLY A 489 14.07 9.47 9.06
CA GLY A 489 14.76 8.18 9.10
C GLY A 489 15.88 7.98 8.07
N PHE A 490 16.45 9.04 7.48
CA PHE A 490 17.61 8.91 6.57
C PHE A 490 18.81 9.75 7.03
N GLU A 491 20.01 9.13 7.07
CA GLU A 491 21.27 9.79 7.44
C GLU A 491 22.44 9.32 6.57
N ILE A 492 23.38 10.22 6.26
CA ILE A 492 24.59 9.94 5.50
C ILE A 492 25.84 10.18 6.36
N ILE A 493 26.62 9.13 6.59
CA ILE A 493 27.80 9.19 7.48
C ILE A 493 29.07 8.91 6.69
N SER A 494 30.08 9.78 6.82
CA SER A 494 31.45 9.47 6.41
C SER A 494 32.31 9.08 7.60
N TYR A 495 33.17 8.07 7.43
CA TYR A 495 34.09 7.64 8.47
C TYR A 495 35.36 6.98 7.90
N THR A 496 36.42 6.93 8.71
CA THR A 496 37.70 6.29 8.34
C THR A 496 37.89 4.99 9.11
N GLY A 497 38.01 3.86 8.43
CA GLY A 497 38.22 2.53 9.02
C GLY A 497 39.46 2.43 9.93
N ASN A 498 39.44 1.53 10.91
CA ASN A 498 40.51 1.38 11.93
C ASN A 498 40.86 -0.09 12.22
N SER A 499 40.22 -1.05 11.53
CA SER A 499 40.40 -2.49 11.72
C SER A 499 40.21 -3.02 13.14
N VAL A 500 39.53 -2.25 14.02
CA VAL A 500 39.13 -2.71 15.34
C VAL A 500 37.77 -3.39 15.22
N VAL A 501 37.71 -4.69 15.53
CA VAL A 501 36.46 -5.45 15.64
C VAL A 501 35.57 -4.84 16.73
N GLY A 502 34.29 -4.68 16.45
CA GLY A 502 33.35 -4.04 17.37
C GLY A 502 33.44 -2.51 17.33
N ARG A 503 34.01 -1.93 16.27
CA ARG A 503 34.03 -0.49 16.09
C ARG A 503 32.61 0.05 16.06
N GLN A 504 32.34 1.05 16.90
CA GLN A 504 31.10 1.80 16.85
C GLN A 504 31.25 3.04 15.96
N VAL A 505 30.30 3.23 15.06
CA VAL A 505 30.12 4.48 14.29
C VAL A 505 28.81 5.10 14.77
N ALA A 506 28.90 6.32 15.29
CA ALA A 506 27.75 7.04 15.82
C ALA A 506 26.85 7.55 14.69
N HIS A 507 25.54 7.58 14.95
CA HIS A 507 24.52 8.13 14.07
C HIS A 507 23.48 8.89 14.90
N SER A 508 22.66 9.70 14.23
CA SER A 508 21.76 10.70 14.80
C SER A 508 20.27 10.41 14.56
N LEU A 509 19.94 9.30 13.88
CA LEU A 509 18.55 8.86 13.63
C LEU A 509 17.62 8.83 14.86
N GLY A 510 18.15 8.67 16.08
CA GLY A 510 17.34 8.55 17.31
C GLY A 510 16.51 7.26 17.39
N ARG A 511 16.59 6.41 16.37
CA ARG A 511 15.93 5.12 16.21
C ARG A 511 16.90 4.15 15.54
N LYS A 512 16.65 2.84 15.68
CA LYS A 512 17.52 1.81 15.07
C LYS A 512 17.36 1.85 13.53
N PRO A 513 18.44 1.95 12.74
CA PRO A 513 18.36 1.76 11.30
C PRO A 513 17.97 0.31 10.98
N GLY A 514 17.01 0.13 10.07
CA GLY A 514 16.59 -1.16 9.55
C GLY A 514 17.38 -1.59 8.32
N LEU A 515 17.97 -0.63 7.59
CA LEU A 515 18.84 -0.85 6.44
C LEU A 515 20.07 0.04 6.54
N VAL A 516 21.25 -0.54 6.38
CA VAL A 516 22.52 0.22 6.34
C VAL A 516 23.32 -0.24 5.13
N ILE A 517 23.70 0.68 4.25
CA ILE A 517 24.49 0.39 3.05
C ILE A 517 25.83 1.11 3.17
N ILE A 518 26.93 0.36 3.08
CA ILE A 518 28.30 0.88 3.24
C ILE A 518 29.10 0.65 1.97
N LYS A 519 29.86 1.68 1.56
CA LYS A 519 30.84 1.60 0.48
C LYS A 519 32.17 2.22 0.86
N SER A 520 33.26 1.53 0.56
CA SER A 520 34.59 2.14 0.63
C SER A 520 34.77 3.15 -0.51
N THR A 521 35.23 4.35 -0.15
CA THR A 521 35.53 5.44 -1.09
C THR A 521 36.99 5.44 -1.54
N THR A 522 37.89 4.78 -0.80
CA THR A 522 39.34 4.78 -1.09
C THR A 522 39.87 3.42 -1.57
N ASN A 523 39.15 2.33 -1.32
CA ASN A 523 39.58 0.97 -1.69
C ASN A 523 38.55 0.30 -2.61
N SER A 524 39.02 -0.42 -3.62
CA SER A 524 38.14 -1.19 -4.50
C SER A 524 37.57 -2.38 -3.72
N GLN A 525 36.30 -2.28 -3.35
CA GLN A 525 35.58 -3.18 -2.46
C GLN A 525 34.11 -3.21 -2.84
N LYS A 526 33.44 -4.32 -2.54
CA LYS A 526 32.00 -4.51 -2.70
C LYS A 526 31.21 -3.58 -1.78
N TRP A 527 29.97 -3.28 -2.17
CA TRP A 527 28.99 -2.62 -1.33
C TRP A 527 28.41 -3.62 -0.33
N ILE A 528 28.34 -3.28 0.95
CA ILE A 528 27.86 -4.19 2.00
C ILE A 528 26.59 -3.62 2.63
N ALA A 529 25.53 -4.43 2.69
CA ALA A 529 24.24 -4.05 3.24
C ALA A 529 23.86 -4.90 4.46
N TYR A 530 23.44 -4.23 5.52
CA TYR A 530 22.71 -4.80 6.64
C TYR A 530 21.22 -4.62 6.38
N HIS A 531 20.42 -5.62 6.75
CA HIS A 531 18.97 -5.53 6.74
C HIS A 531 18.43 -6.23 7.99
N HIS A 532 17.54 -5.60 8.75
CA HIS A 532 17.07 -6.16 10.03
C HIS A 532 16.38 -7.52 9.90
N GLY A 533 15.72 -7.79 8.77
CA GLY A 533 15.15 -9.10 8.45
C GLY A 533 16.17 -10.25 8.35
N LEU A 534 17.47 -9.96 8.21
CA LEU A 534 18.56 -10.94 8.25
C LEU A 534 19.25 -11.03 9.63
N GLY A 535 19.02 -10.04 10.48
CA GLY A 535 19.80 -9.82 11.70
C GLY A 535 21.27 -9.46 11.45
N ALA A 536 21.99 -9.13 12.51
CA ALA A 536 23.38 -8.66 12.43
C ALA A 536 24.43 -9.77 12.18
N THR A 537 24.03 -11.05 12.12
CA THR A 537 24.96 -12.15 11.82
C THR A 537 25.22 -12.31 10.33
N GLN A 538 24.38 -11.69 9.50
CA GLN A 538 24.42 -11.79 8.05
C GLN A 538 24.51 -10.43 7.37
N GLY A 539 24.97 -10.41 6.12
CA GLY A 539 24.94 -9.23 5.27
C GLY A 539 24.85 -9.60 3.80
N LEU A 540 24.57 -8.61 2.96
CA LEU A 540 24.44 -8.77 1.51
C LEU A 540 25.47 -7.92 0.76
N TYR A 541 25.81 -8.35 -0.45
CA TYR A 541 26.52 -7.50 -1.40
C TYR A 541 25.52 -6.82 -2.33
N VAL A 542 25.51 -5.49 -2.34
CA VAL A 542 24.54 -4.73 -3.16
C VAL A 542 24.88 -4.82 -4.65
N ASN A 543 26.15 -4.94 -4.99
CA ASN A 543 26.63 -4.97 -6.38
C ASN A 543 26.77 -6.39 -6.96
N GLU A 544 26.07 -7.38 -6.39
CA GLU A 544 26.18 -8.80 -6.75
C GLU A 544 24.80 -9.49 -6.70
N THR A 545 24.71 -10.68 -7.26
CA THR A 545 23.53 -11.56 -7.17
C THR A 545 23.64 -12.63 -6.07
N ALA A 546 24.60 -12.49 -5.17
CA ALA A 546 24.87 -13.46 -4.12
C ALA A 546 23.71 -13.52 -3.10
N ALA A 547 23.54 -14.69 -2.49
CA ALA A 547 22.74 -14.89 -1.29
C ALA A 547 23.32 -14.10 -0.09
N ALA A 548 22.55 -13.99 0.99
CA ALA A 548 23.03 -13.47 2.27
C ALA A 548 24.24 -14.29 2.77
N GLN A 549 25.23 -13.59 3.31
CA GLN A 549 26.44 -14.20 3.85
C GLN A 549 26.48 -14.07 5.35
N THR A 550 26.61 -15.20 6.06
CA THR A 550 26.93 -15.23 7.48
C THR A 550 28.40 -14.87 7.70
N ALA A 551 28.64 -13.66 8.22
CA ALA A 551 29.99 -13.17 8.44
C ALA A 551 30.04 -12.13 9.56
N THR A 552 30.64 -12.53 10.69
CA THR A 552 30.84 -11.65 11.85
C THR A 552 31.70 -10.42 11.52
N SER A 553 32.53 -10.50 10.48
CA SER A 553 33.41 -9.42 10.04
C SER A 553 32.67 -8.22 9.42
N PHE A 554 31.37 -8.34 9.11
CA PHE A 554 30.54 -7.20 8.66
C PHE A 554 30.05 -6.35 9.83
N TRP A 555 29.23 -6.94 10.71
CA TRP A 555 28.48 -6.20 11.76
C TRP A 555 28.85 -6.61 13.19
N ASN A 556 29.87 -7.46 13.35
CA ASN A 556 30.29 -8.00 14.66
C ASN A 556 29.14 -8.71 15.41
N ASP A 557 28.23 -9.36 14.69
CA ASP A 557 27.01 -9.98 15.24
C ASP A 557 26.21 -9.06 16.19
N THR A 558 26.30 -7.74 15.98
CA THR A 558 25.77 -6.73 16.89
C THR A 558 24.74 -5.86 16.17
N GLU A 559 23.48 -5.95 16.59
CA GLU A 559 22.40 -5.11 16.06
C GLU A 559 22.68 -3.61 16.23
N PRO A 560 22.28 -2.77 15.26
CA PRO A 560 22.27 -1.33 15.44
C PRO A 560 21.50 -0.89 16.69
N THR A 561 21.98 0.17 17.34
CA THR A 561 21.28 0.84 18.43
C THR A 561 20.57 2.09 17.92
N THR A 562 19.94 2.87 18.80
CA THR A 562 19.36 4.16 18.42
C THR A 562 20.40 5.25 18.12
N THR A 563 21.68 4.99 18.41
CA THR A 563 22.76 5.98 18.31
C THR A 563 24.04 5.45 17.65
N THR A 564 24.17 4.14 17.41
CA THR A 564 25.40 3.54 16.87
C THR A 564 25.14 2.31 16.01
N ILE A 565 25.85 2.21 14.90
CA ILE A 565 26.08 0.93 14.21
C ILE A 565 27.41 0.34 14.70
N THR A 566 27.49 -0.99 14.77
CA THR A 566 28.71 -1.70 15.17
C THR A 566 29.25 -2.48 13.97
N LEU A 567 30.54 -2.35 13.71
CA LEU A 567 31.21 -2.93 12.54
C LEU A 567 32.23 -3.99 12.97
N GLY A 568 32.35 -5.04 12.16
CA GLY A 568 33.49 -5.95 12.22
C GLY A 568 34.75 -5.33 11.59
N ASP A 569 35.65 -6.17 11.09
CA ASP A 569 36.94 -5.77 10.49
C ASP A 569 37.03 -6.02 8.98
N HIS A 570 35.91 -6.38 8.32
CA HIS A 570 35.90 -6.64 6.89
C HIS A 570 36.36 -5.43 6.07
N TYR A 571 37.05 -5.68 4.96
CA TYR A 571 37.68 -4.62 4.16
C TYR A 571 36.67 -3.68 3.51
N GLY A 572 35.47 -4.18 3.25
CA GLY A 572 34.34 -3.39 2.74
C GLY A 572 33.65 -2.50 3.79
N VAL A 573 33.95 -2.63 5.09
CA VAL A 573 33.31 -1.82 6.14
C VAL A 573 34.27 -1.11 7.10
N ASN A 574 35.47 -1.62 7.39
CA ASN A 574 36.31 -1.06 8.46
C ASN A 574 37.82 -1.32 8.32
N TYR A 575 38.38 -1.25 7.11
CA TYR A 575 39.82 -1.38 6.90
C TYR A 575 40.59 -0.15 7.41
N SER A 576 41.71 -0.37 8.11
CA SER A 576 42.51 0.70 8.70
C SER A 576 42.95 1.74 7.67
N GLY A 577 42.61 3.00 7.93
CA GLY A 577 42.95 4.14 7.08
C GLY A 577 42.10 4.30 5.82
N ALA A 578 41.19 3.36 5.50
CA ALA A 578 40.29 3.48 4.36
C ALA A 578 39.11 4.42 4.67
N GLY A 579 38.69 5.21 3.68
CA GLY A 579 37.48 6.03 3.76
C GLY A 579 36.24 5.22 3.40
N TYR A 580 35.13 5.55 4.07
CA TYR A 580 33.82 4.94 3.85
C TYR A 580 32.71 6.00 3.85
N ILE A 581 31.67 5.71 3.08
CA ILE A 581 30.38 6.38 3.14
C ILE A 581 29.32 5.34 3.52
N ALA A 582 28.41 5.69 4.43
CA ALA A 582 27.31 4.86 4.86
C ALA A 582 25.98 5.62 4.71
N TYR A 583 24.98 4.93 4.15
CA TYR A 583 23.61 5.40 4.01
C TYR A 583 22.74 4.58 4.96
N LEU A 584 22.12 5.23 5.94
CA LEU A 584 21.34 4.58 6.98
C LEU A 584 19.87 4.95 6.80
N PHE A 585 19.01 3.92 6.76
CA PHE A 585 17.56 4.08 6.70
C PHE A 585 16.91 3.42 7.91
N ALA A 586 16.01 4.14 8.57
CA ALA A 586 15.17 3.64 9.63
C ALA A 586 13.69 3.78 9.25
N GLU A 587 12.86 2.93 9.86
CA GLU A 587 11.41 2.97 9.71
C GLU A 587 10.86 4.37 10.03
N SER A 588 10.07 4.89 9.11
CA SER A 588 9.37 6.17 9.21
C SER A 588 8.04 6.10 8.45
N ASP A 589 7.34 7.23 8.36
CA ASP A 589 6.12 7.30 7.55
C ASP A 589 6.41 7.25 6.04
N ILE A 590 7.66 7.45 5.63
CA ILE A 590 8.08 7.48 4.22
C ILE A 590 8.92 6.25 3.87
N PHE A 591 9.89 5.87 4.71
CA PHE A 591 10.76 4.73 4.48
C PHE A 591 10.24 3.51 5.20
N LYS A 592 9.97 2.44 4.44
CA LYS A 592 9.61 1.12 4.96
C LYS A 592 10.72 0.13 4.66
N ILE A 593 11.08 -0.67 5.66
CA ILE A 593 12.10 -1.72 5.59
C ILE A 593 11.45 -3.02 6.04
N PHE A 594 11.22 -3.92 5.10
CA PHE A 594 10.34 -5.07 5.33
C PHE A 594 10.96 -6.38 4.84
N GLY A 595 10.32 -7.48 5.17
CA GLY A 595 10.65 -8.78 4.62
C GLY A 595 9.42 -9.67 4.55
N PHE A 596 9.44 -10.64 3.65
CA PHE A 596 8.38 -11.63 3.49
C PHE A 596 8.97 -12.95 2.98
N ILE A 597 8.18 -14.02 3.06
CA ILE A 597 8.55 -15.32 2.52
C ILE A 597 7.80 -15.51 1.20
N GLY A 598 8.54 -15.81 0.13
CA GLY A 598 7.94 -16.15 -1.16
C GLY A 598 7.15 -17.45 -1.11
N ASN A 599 6.15 -17.59 -1.98
CA ASN A 599 5.26 -18.75 -2.04
C ASN A 599 5.20 -19.43 -3.42
N SER A 600 5.93 -18.90 -4.41
CA SER A 600 5.96 -19.38 -5.80
C SER A 600 4.59 -19.47 -6.49
N LEU A 601 3.73 -18.47 -6.26
CA LEU A 601 2.40 -18.40 -6.87
C LEU A 601 2.17 -17.11 -7.64
N ALA A 602 1.34 -17.21 -8.69
CA ALA A 602 0.96 -16.06 -9.51
C ALA A 602 0.19 -15.04 -8.67
N ASP A 603 -0.69 -15.52 -7.79
CA ASP A 603 -1.25 -14.71 -6.70
C ASP A 603 -0.30 -14.74 -5.50
N GLY A 604 0.78 -13.97 -5.60
CA GLY A 604 1.89 -13.99 -4.63
C GLY A 604 1.57 -13.31 -3.30
N PRO A 605 2.56 -13.18 -2.39
CA PRO A 605 2.35 -12.53 -1.11
C PRO A 605 1.89 -11.08 -1.24
N PHE A 606 1.02 -10.65 -0.33
CA PHE A 606 0.71 -9.25 -0.10
C PHE A 606 1.50 -8.74 1.11
N ILE A 607 2.11 -7.56 0.98
CA ILE A 607 2.89 -6.90 2.01
C ILE A 607 2.22 -5.56 2.29
N ASN A 608 1.69 -5.41 3.50
CA ASN A 608 1.18 -4.12 3.96
C ASN A 608 2.36 -3.22 4.36
N LEU A 609 2.43 -2.05 3.74
CA LEU A 609 3.45 -1.05 3.99
C LEU A 609 2.88 0.21 4.67
N GLY A 610 1.57 0.26 4.91
CA GLY A 610 0.89 1.41 5.50
C GLY A 610 0.69 2.59 4.53
N GLY A 611 0.92 2.36 3.24
CA GLY A 611 0.71 3.35 2.18
C GLY A 611 1.14 2.83 0.82
N ARG A 612 0.75 3.56 -0.23
CA ARG A 612 1.11 3.21 -1.60
C ARG A 612 2.60 3.45 -1.84
N PRO A 613 3.34 2.46 -2.34
CA PRO A 613 4.74 2.68 -2.71
C PRO A 613 4.89 3.64 -3.89
N LYS A 614 5.83 4.57 -3.78
CA LYS A 614 6.42 5.30 -4.92
C LYS A 614 7.53 4.46 -5.56
N LEU A 615 8.28 3.72 -4.73
CA LEU A 615 9.38 2.85 -5.12
C LEU A 615 9.47 1.65 -4.19
N VAL A 616 9.82 0.49 -4.75
CA VAL A 616 10.15 -0.71 -3.99
C VAL A 616 11.46 -1.29 -4.54
N LEU A 617 12.39 -1.61 -3.64
CA LEU A 617 13.59 -2.41 -3.90
C LEU A 617 13.41 -3.76 -3.22
N LEU A 618 13.50 -4.86 -3.96
CA LEU A 618 13.41 -6.23 -3.47
C LEU A 618 14.72 -6.99 -3.68
N LYS A 619 15.02 -7.92 -2.76
CA LYS A 619 16.12 -8.87 -2.90
C LYS A 619 15.79 -10.20 -2.23
N ASN A 620 15.73 -11.27 -3.02
CA ASN A 620 15.77 -12.64 -2.48
C ASN A 620 17.14 -12.87 -1.81
N THR A 621 17.12 -13.30 -0.55
CA THR A 621 18.31 -13.50 0.28
C THR A 621 18.85 -14.92 0.19
N GLU A 622 18.11 -15.83 -0.42
CA GLU A 622 18.44 -17.23 -0.58
C GLU A 622 18.90 -17.53 -2.02
N GLY A 623 19.75 -18.55 -2.17
CA GLY A 623 20.26 -19.00 -3.47
C GLY A 623 21.21 -18.01 -4.18
N SER A 624 22.15 -18.52 -4.97
CA SER A 624 23.02 -17.67 -5.80
C SER A 624 22.34 -17.36 -7.13
N GLY A 625 22.10 -16.09 -7.44
CA GLY A 625 21.51 -15.67 -8.73
C GLY A 625 20.48 -14.55 -8.61
N GLY A 626 19.90 -14.34 -7.42
CA GLY A 626 18.88 -13.32 -7.19
C GLY A 626 19.40 -11.90 -7.34
N SER A 627 18.87 -11.13 -8.30
CA SER A 627 19.23 -9.72 -8.49
C SER A 627 18.54 -8.79 -7.50
N TRP A 628 19.04 -7.56 -7.36
CA TRP A 628 18.35 -6.48 -6.67
C TRP A 628 17.39 -5.84 -7.66
N MET A 629 16.10 -5.81 -7.35
CA MET A 629 15.06 -5.35 -8.29
C MET A 629 14.38 -4.11 -7.76
N LEU A 630 14.40 -3.04 -8.55
CA LEU A 630 13.78 -1.76 -8.26
C LEU A 630 12.58 -1.57 -9.16
N TYR A 631 11.41 -1.44 -8.56
CA TYR A 631 10.12 -1.10 -9.19
C TYR A 631 9.72 0.30 -8.75
N ASN A 632 9.05 1.06 -9.62
CA ASN A 632 8.66 2.43 -9.29
C ASN A 632 7.39 2.88 -10.00
N ALA A 633 6.60 3.72 -9.33
CA ALA A 633 5.34 4.26 -9.84
C ALA A 633 5.54 5.46 -10.78
N ALA A 634 6.75 6.02 -10.88
CA ALA A 634 6.99 7.18 -11.74
C ALA A 634 7.02 6.76 -13.22
N THR A 635 7.65 5.63 -13.53
CA THR A 635 7.69 5.06 -14.88
C THR A 635 6.38 4.35 -15.23
N GLU A 636 5.78 3.68 -14.25
CA GLU A 636 4.51 2.94 -14.40
C GLU A 636 3.51 3.36 -13.31
N PRO A 637 2.73 4.43 -13.55
CA PRO A 637 1.83 4.99 -12.54
C PRO A 637 0.59 4.13 -12.27
N THR A 638 0.38 3.07 -13.06
CA THR A 638 -0.74 2.14 -12.97
C THR A 638 -0.23 0.73 -12.80
N ASN A 639 -1.00 -0.10 -12.10
CA ASN A 639 -0.68 -1.52 -11.96
C ASN A 639 -1.08 -2.31 -13.22
N PRO A 640 -0.41 -3.45 -13.47
CA PRO A 640 0.78 -3.91 -12.74
C PRO A 640 2.02 -3.05 -13.06
N VAL A 641 3.00 -3.07 -12.17
CA VAL A 641 4.31 -2.42 -12.34
C VAL A 641 5.29 -3.53 -12.76
N ASP A 642 5.61 -3.56 -14.05
CA ASP A 642 6.27 -4.68 -14.74
C ASP A 642 7.71 -4.34 -15.14
N THR A 643 8.00 -3.05 -15.28
CA THR A 643 9.34 -2.56 -15.55
C THR A 643 10.18 -2.57 -14.29
N GLN A 644 11.31 -3.26 -14.37
CA GLN A 644 12.31 -3.26 -13.31
C GLN A 644 13.62 -2.67 -13.77
N LEU A 645 14.32 -2.15 -12.78
CA LEU A 645 15.67 -1.64 -12.86
C LEU A 645 16.53 -2.42 -11.86
N LEU A 646 17.79 -2.69 -12.22
CA LEU A 646 18.67 -3.54 -11.41
C LEU A 646 19.84 -2.71 -10.85
N PRO A 647 19.83 -2.28 -9.57
CA PRO A 647 20.95 -1.52 -8.99
C PRO A 647 22.29 -2.27 -9.01
N ASN A 648 22.25 -3.60 -9.05
CA ASN A 648 23.43 -4.46 -9.14
C ASN A 648 23.89 -4.73 -10.58
N GLY A 649 23.35 -4.04 -11.58
CA GLY A 649 23.73 -4.20 -12.98
C GLY A 649 23.65 -2.89 -13.78
N ALA A 650 24.34 -2.87 -14.92
CA ALA A 650 24.29 -1.75 -15.87
C ALA A 650 23.10 -1.85 -16.84
N ASN A 651 22.31 -2.93 -16.77
CA ASN A 651 21.22 -3.23 -17.70
C ASN A 651 20.26 -2.06 -17.91
N VAL A 652 19.71 -1.96 -19.11
CA VAL A 652 18.58 -1.07 -19.40
C VAL A 652 17.36 -1.51 -18.62
N GLU A 653 16.41 -0.59 -18.46
CA GLU A 653 15.11 -0.93 -17.89
C GLU A 653 14.46 -2.05 -18.72
N THR A 654 13.94 -3.05 -18.03
CA THR A 654 13.42 -4.25 -18.69
C THR A 654 12.05 -4.58 -18.13
N ASP A 655 11.12 -4.82 -19.04
CA ASP A 655 9.78 -5.31 -18.75
C ASP A 655 9.83 -6.83 -18.47
N TYR A 656 9.33 -7.21 -17.30
CA TYR A 656 9.04 -8.59 -16.93
C TYR A 656 7.56 -8.65 -16.53
N ALA A 657 6.72 -9.14 -17.44
CA ALA A 657 5.26 -9.17 -17.30
C ALA A 657 4.74 -9.51 -15.88
N GLU A 658 3.81 -8.67 -15.41
CA GLU A 658 2.97 -8.81 -14.20
C GLU A 658 3.75 -9.08 -12.89
N ASP A 659 4.82 -8.35 -12.59
CA ASP A 659 5.71 -8.70 -11.45
C ASP A 659 5.14 -8.24 -10.09
N VAL A 660 4.78 -6.96 -9.98
CA VAL A 660 4.26 -6.38 -8.74
C VAL A 660 3.08 -5.46 -8.96
N MET A 661 2.25 -5.30 -7.93
CA MET A 661 1.19 -4.28 -7.89
C MET A 661 1.39 -3.39 -6.66
N PHE A 662 1.37 -2.09 -6.87
CA PHE A 662 1.38 -1.09 -5.81
C PHE A 662 -0.06 -0.74 -5.44
N THR A 663 -0.51 -1.25 -4.30
CA THR A 663 -1.86 -1.01 -3.77
C THR A 663 -1.89 0.26 -2.92
N ALA A 664 -3.08 0.71 -2.52
CA ALA A 664 -3.25 1.82 -1.59
C ALA A 664 -2.44 1.70 -0.30
N ASN A 665 -2.24 0.47 0.18
CA ASN A 665 -1.67 0.14 1.48
C ASN A 665 -0.38 -0.68 1.40
N GLY A 666 0.13 -1.01 0.21
CA GLY A 666 1.41 -1.70 0.09
C GLY A 666 1.70 -2.33 -1.27
N LEU A 667 2.18 -3.57 -1.23
CA LEU A 667 2.76 -4.28 -2.37
C LEU A 667 2.15 -5.67 -2.49
N LYS A 668 1.73 -6.05 -3.69
CA LYS A 668 1.33 -7.42 -4.01
C LYS A 668 2.27 -7.99 -5.06
N LEU A 669 2.76 -9.21 -4.83
CA LEU A 669 3.50 -9.97 -5.82
C LEU A 669 2.49 -10.61 -6.77
N ALA A 670 2.67 -10.44 -8.08
CA ALA A 670 1.73 -10.88 -9.10
C ALA A 670 2.31 -11.98 -10.03
N ASN A 671 3.49 -12.52 -9.70
CA ASN A 671 4.17 -13.55 -10.49
C ASN A 671 4.92 -14.60 -9.64
N ILE A 672 5.19 -15.73 -10.27
CA ILE A 672 6.03 -16.85 -9.81
C ILE A 672 7.51 -16.63 -10.10
N LYS A 673 8.06 -15.46 -9.75
CA LYS A 673 9.45 -15.12 -10.09
C LYS A 673 10.43 -15.57 -9.02
N TYR A 674 11.50 -16.23 -9.44
CA TYR A 674 12.59 -16.69 -8.56
C TYR A 674 13.19 -15.56 -7.70
N ASP A 675 13.42 -14.39 -8.31
CA ASP A 675 14.10 -13.28 -7.64
C ASP A 675 13.26 -12.58 -6.56
N SER A 676 11.92 -12.67 -6.62
CA SER A 676 10.98 -11.91 -5.76
C SER A 676 9.95 -12.77 -5.02
N ASN A 677 9.74 -14.03 -5.42
CA ASN A 677 8.66 -14.87 -4.92
C ASN A 677 8.97 -16.38 -4.97
N GLU A 678 10.23 -16.79 -4.78
CA GLU A 678 10.57 -18.22 -4.67
C GLU A 678 10.00 -18.84 -3.39
N ASP A 679 9.42 -20.04 -3.48
CA ASP A 679 8.78 -20.73 -2.35
C ASP A 679 9.76 -20.92 -1.18
N GLY A 680 9.34 -20.50 0.02
CA GLY A 680 10.11 -20.62 1.24
C GLY A 680 11.34 -19.70 1.34
N SER A 681 11.62 -18.89 0.31
CA SER A 681 12.77 -17.99 0.32
C SER A 681 12.44 -16.67 1.03
N LEU A 682 13.35 -16.22 1.89
CA LEU A 682 13.25 -14.89 2.49
C LEU A 682 13.57 -13.84 1.43
N VAL A 683 12.66 -12.90 1.27
CA VAL A 683 12.84 -11.71 0.44
C VAL A 683 12.84 -10.50 1.37
N ILE A 684 13.88 -9.69 1.29
CA ILE A 684 13.94 -8.40 1.99
C ILE A 684 13.54 -7.28 1.04
N GLY A 685 13.06 -6.18 1.61
CA GLY A 685 12.56 -5.05 0.85
C GLY A 685 12.80 -3.71 1.51
N PHE A 686 12.95 -2.69 0.66
CA PHE A 686 12.94 -1.29 1.03
C PHE A 686 11.91 -0.58 0.15
N ALA A 687 11.02 0.20 0.75
CA ALA A 687 10.06 1.01 0.02
C ALA A 687 10.13 2.47 0.43
N ILE A 688 9.90 3.34 -0.54
CA ILE A 688 9.61 4.75 -0.34
C ILE A 688 8.13 4.91 -0.64
N LEU A 689 7.34 5.35 0.34
CA LEU A 689 5.91 5.55 0.16
C LEU A 689 5.62 6.90 -0.48
N GLU A 690 4.50 6.99 -1.19
CA GLU A 690 3.93 8.26 -1.60
C GLU A 690 3.65 9.13 -0.37
N SER A 691 3.99 10.42 -0.46
CA SER A 691 3.70 11.41 0.56
C SER A 691 2.24 11.83 0.49
N THR A 692 1.30 10.91 0.65
CA THR A 692 -0.12 11.24 0.78
C THR A 692 -0.62 10.86 2.17
N ASN A 693 -1.09 11.87 2.90
CA ASN A 693 -1.74 11.72 4.20
C ASN A 693 -3.20 11.31 4.08
N TYR A 694 -3.65 11.15 2.84
CA TYR A 694 -4.96 10.71 2.47
C TYR A 694 -4.76 10.14 1.07
N ASN A 695 -4.71 8.81 0.95
CA ASN A 695 -5.12 8.25 -0.32
C ASN A 695 -6.65 8.32 -0.34
N ASN A 696 -7.22 8.75 -1.46
CA ASN A 696 -8.65 8.54 -1.69
C ASN A 696 -9.04 7.04 -1.69
N ALA A 697 -8.04 6.17 -1.73
CA ALA A 697 -8.14 4.75 -1.44
C ALA A 697 -7.34 4.45 -0.16
N TYR A 698 -7.99 4.28 0.98
CA TYR A 698 -7.39 3.51 2.07
C TYR A 698 -7.80 2.06 1.93
#